data_AF-A0A559QPA6-F1
#
_entry.id   AF-A0A559QPA6-F1
#
_cell.length_a   1.000
_cell.length_b   1.000
_cell.length_c   1.000
_cell.angle_alpha   90.00
_cell.angle_beta   90.00
_cell.angle_gamma   90.00
#
_symmetry.space_group_name_H-M   'P 1'
#
loop_
_entity.id
_entity.type
_entity.pdbx_description
1 polymer ?
#
loop_
_entity_poly.entity_id
_entity_poly.type
_entity_poly.pdbx_seq_one_letter_code
_entity_poly.pdbx_strand_id
1 'polypeptide(L)'
;MNTSLLLTALRLWLLGLMATAALTGCIGKSDLNTEEANYQPETRPLDVIAGSGGEFAIGSLVTVQGRLVGSASNGESIIWEQTAGTPITVDDWTASPLSFTAPQVDGIESFTFVISGLDRDGEILQRTLVDSEGNSSTEPMQAEVTITVFDPDKVVRFEVEDDSLVTLDSLVLTSEGQDQYISGAVGSHTRDFTPGASVTYSLDTTQLDNLEPGYYSLYVRYAIPASGYGEKGTVVTVNGVPFEFMIPATGTWENYRVGVVSFDEGINTVEIGGGWNYYRVDSIAIIPAAPPAKPLAVAPTLVNPEAIAEAQSLMEFLTGNYGEYTLSGQTEFVNYNNGPLELTEFNKVVDATGGDSPAIVAFDFMDFSSSRVACGATPGTLSEDMITEHQNRNVILSALWHWNAPMHLVDSDCSSDVSGEAWWHGFYTSATSFDLAAALADENSPEYEALVTDIDAIAAELQKFEDAGIPILWRPLHEAEGGWFWWGNAGPEALKALWILLFERLTVAHDLDNLIWVYTFASDLSADWYPGDAYVDIVGYDGYDGNNRDNPFSAQFATLKNRYNGKKLVALTETGTIPDVAAMHDANAWWSFFITWNSDGDQYGPDGAAPADIAASYAFDGVLNLDNLPGGRTKFGPGIYDNFEISVGSWHSQINWSTTPGTKASNSWASSGLYSLAISKDLSQETSVDSLVFQDYPAGGIDVSAATSLTLTARTANAGSTATAKLFVKHGDDWVWVDSGAQAANGEVTLQIDVSAYDWLAGLGVQFENLDGSATAAEFYLDAVALDGEVIADFEPSAEGWQSQINWSNVSGTSVSSSWASDGNRALSLTKDLSAVSGDTPNSVIFQTYPSEGFDVSEITSLTLDVNTMNSGANTTAKLFVKFGDDWTWADSGAEAAVGGSTLTINVSAYDWLAGLGVQFENFDASANAAAFYLDNVRFDGNLATSFEGTGAWDFQVNWASVPGIHLATQWRSDGDLALAGTTQLAAGDNDIILQTYPADGILLDGVATLSLQAFGEAGFAKLWAKDKAGTWRDGGSVAMSNDGVALSLDISDLSELQGFGVQFTEPTNTATPASFYIDAVTFEAAPGD
;
A
#
# COMPACT_ATOMS: atom_id res chain seq x y z
N MET A 1 77.76 -29.70 19.18
CA MET A 1 76.88 -30.46 20.09
C MET A 1 75.62 -29.64 20.28
N ASN A 2 74.46 -30.31 20.32
CA ASN A 2 73.17 -29.93 20.88
C ASN A 2 72.68 -28.46 20.68
N THR A 3 71.78 -28.15 19.74
CA THR A 3 70.34 -28.53 19.59
C THR A 3 69.39 -27.57 20.31
N SER A 4 68.80 -26.66 19.54
CA SER A 4 67.53 -25.98 19.82
C SER A 4 66.94 -25.55 18.47
N LEU A 5 66.01 -26.34 17.93
CA LEU A 5 65.19 -26.08 16.73
C LEU A 5 64.27 -27.31 16.47
N LEU A 6 63.17 -27.07 15.75
CA LEU A 6 62.10 -28.02 15.40
C LEU A 6 61.36 -28.68 16.58
N LEU A 7 60.14 -28.18 16.85
CA LEU A 7 59.01 -29.04 17.16
C LEU A 7 57.76 -28.58 16.37
N THR A 8 57.96 -28.33 15.07
CA THR A 8 56.94 -27.83 14.14
C THR A 8 57.05 -28.63 12.84
N ALA A 9 56.25 -29.69 12.67
CA ALA A 9 56.01 -30.39 11.40
C ALA A 9 55.06 -31.60 11.57
N LEU A 10 54.32 -31.93 10.50
CA LEU A 10 53.68 -33.22 10.21
C LEU A 10 52.70 -33.81 11.25
N ARG A 11 51.40 -33.64 10.98
CA ARG A 11 50.45 -34.76 10.92
C ARG A 11 49.42 -34.57 9.81
N LEU A 12 49.87 -34.93 8.61
CA LEU A 12 49.04 -35.14 7.42
C LEU A 12 48.30 -36.50 7.52
N TRP A 13 47.14 -36.58 6.85
CA TRP A 13 46.56 -37.78 6.20
C TRP A 13 45.90 -38.88 7.07
N LEU A 14 44.99 -39.73 6.55
CA LEU A 14 43.90 -39.59 5.53
C LEU A 14 43.15 -40.95 5.44
N LEU A 15 41.86 -40.96 5.04
CA LEU A 15 40.98 -42.15 4.91
C LEU A 15 40.68 -42.93 6.22
N GLY A 16 39.57 -43.67 6.36
CA GLY A 16 38.39 -43.83 5.48
C GLY A 16 37.69 -45.20 5.65
N LEU A 17 36.57 -45.37 4.93
CA LEU A 17 35.72 -46.59 4.80
C LEU A 17 34.74 -46.95 5.95
N MET A 18 33.63 -47.58 5.55
CA MET A 18 32.37 -47.72 6.30
C MET A 18 32.10 -49.14 6.83
N ALA A 19 31.01 -49.23 7.61
CA ALA A 19 29.97 -50.27 7.56
C ALA A 19 30.11 -51.61 8.32
N THR A 20 29.12 -51.85 9.20
CA THR A 20 28.44 -53.13 9.50
C THR A 20 29.20 -54.25 10.24
N ALA A 21 28.65 -54.97 11.24
CA ALA A 21 27.31 -54.91 11.86
C ALA A 21 27.23 -55.66 13.22
N ALA A 22 26.10 -55.43 13.93
CA ALA A 22 25.24 -56.42 14.61
C ALA A 22 25.31 -56.67 16.14
N LEU A 23 24.21 -56.23 16.82
CA LEU A 23 23.31 -56.98 17.74
C LEU A 23 23.85 -57.60 19.06
N THR A 24 23.17 -57.57 20.24
CA THR A 24 21.94 -56.87 20.73
C THR A 24 21.76 -57.02 22.25
N GLY A 25 20.90 -56.19 22.86
CA GLY A 25 20.27 -56.40 24.20
C GLY A 25 20.35 -55.14 25.08
N CYS A 26 19.36 -54.23 25.14
CA CYS A 26 17.91 -54.37 25.43
C CYS A 26 17.69 -54.97 26.85
N ILE A 27 16.92 -54.39 27.76
CA ILE A 27 15.59 -53.71 27.74
C ILE A 27 15.69 -52.45 28.65
N GLY A 28 15.03 -51.28 28.48
CA GLY A 28 13.73 -50.91 27.90
C GLY A 28 12.66 -50.77 29.02
N LYS A 29 11.61 -49.95 28.94
CA LYS A 29 11.37 -48.66 28.25
C LYS A 29 11.25 -47.61 29.42
N SER A 30 10.68 -46.40 29.40
CA SER A 30 9.90 -45.55 28.49
C SER A 30 9.83 -44.16 29.15
N ASP A 31 9.84 -43.02 28.47
CA ASP A 31 10.08 -42.69 27.06
C ASP A 31 10.48 -41.20 26.95
N LEU A 32 10.75 -40.70 25.72
CA LEU A 32 10.81 -39.27 25.38
C LEU A 32 9.85 -39.01 24.22
N ASN A 33 9.17 -37.86 24.21
CA ASN A 33 8.21 -37.54 23.15
C ASN A 33 8.93 -36.95 21.93
N THR A 34 9.59 -37.81 21.17
CA THR A 34 10.10 -37.48 19.84
C THR A 34 8.95 -37.54 18.83
N GLU A 35 8.14 -36.49 18.82
CA GLU A 35 7.49 -36.11 17.57
C GLU A 35 8.63 -35.55 16.70
N GLU A 36 9.04 -36.32 15.69
CA GLU A 36 9.99 -35.82 14.70
C GLU A 36 9.27 -34.70 13.95
N ALA A 37 9.64 -33.44 14.22
CA ALA A 37 9.27 -32.32 13.36
C ALA A 37 9.69 -32.70 11.94
N ASN A 38 8.70 -33.05 11.11
CA ASN A 38 8.96 -33.46 9.74
C ASN A 38 9.42 -32.20 9.01
N TYR A 39 10.74 -32.08 8.85
CA TYR A 39 11.33 -31.12 7.93
C TYR A 39 10.72 -31.37 6.55
N GLN A 40 9.69 -30.58 6.22
CA GLN A 40 9.22 -30.43 4.87
C GLN A 40 10.38 -29.76 4.12
N PRO A 41 10.94 -30.39 3.08
CA PRO A 41 11.87 -29.69 2.21
C PRO A 41 11.12 -28.48 1.63
N GLU A 42 11.74 -27.30 1.72
CA GLU A 42 11.15 -26.03 1.29
C GLU A 42 10.43 -26.18 -0.06
N THR A 43 9.19 -25.72 -0.21
CA THR A 43 8.47 -25.73 -1.50
C THR A 43 8.54 -24.36 -2.19
N ARG A 44 9.76 -23.85 -2.37
CA ARG A 44 10.02 -22.61 -3.10
C ARG A 44 9.83 -22.81 -4.62
N PRO A 45 9.34 -21.80 -5.36
CA PRO A 45 9.57 -21.71 -6.79
C PRO A 45 11.06 -21.89 -7.11
N LEU A 46 11.35 -22.63 -8.18
CA LEU A 46 12.70 -22.74 -8.72
C LEU A 46 13.01 -21.46 -9.52
N ASP A 47 14.23 -20.94 -9.42
CA ASP A 47 14.66 -19.75 -10.15
C ASP A 47 16.19 -19.77 -10.39
N VAL A 48 16.71 -18.86 -11.22
CA VAL A 48 18.13 -18.67 -11.50
C VAL A 48 18.54 -17.22 -11.24
N ILE A 49 19.67 -17.03 -10.56
CA ILE A 49 20.24 -15.71 -10.26
C ILE A 49 21.61 -15.60 -10.92
N ALA A 50 21.83 -14.52 -11.67
CA ALA A 50 23.15 -14.06 -12.06
C ALA A 50 23.72 -13.14 -10.96
N GLY A 51 25.01 -13.28 -10.66
CA GLY A 51 25.71 -12.41 -9.70
C GLY A 51 26.02 -11.03 -10.28
N SER A 52 26.54 -10.14 -9.44
CA SER A 52 27.00 -8.81 -9.88
C SER A 52 28.05 -8.91 -10.98
N GLY A 53 28.01 -7.97 -11.93
CA GLY A 53 29.09 -7.72 -12.87
C GLY A 53 30.39 -7.28 -12.20
N GLY A 54 31.43 -7.05 -13.00
CA GLY A 54 32.71 -6.55 -12.51
C GLY A 54 33.73 -6.26 -13.61
N GLU A 55 34.83 -5.61 -13.24
CA GLU A 55 35.84 -5.10 -14.15
C GLU A 55 37.11 -5.95 -14.09
N PHE A 56 37.50 -6.53 -15.23
CA PHE A 56 38.60 -7.48 -15.33
C PHE A 56 39.69 -6.98 -16.28
N ALA A 57 40.91 -6.80 -15.77
CA ALA A 57 42.07 -6.48 -16.60
C ALA A 57 42.38 -7.63 -17.56
N ILE A 58 42.82 -7.32 -18.79
CA ILE A 58 43.21 -8.33 -19.79
C ILE A 58 44.16 -9.39 -19.22
N GLY A 59 43.86 -10.68 -19.45
CA GLY A 59 44.64 -11.81 -18.95
C GLY A 59 44.47 -12.15 -17.46
N SER A 60 43.61 -11.46 -16.70
CA SER A 60 43.22 -11.86 -15.34
C SER A 60 42.29 -13.09 -15.34
N LEU A 61 42.11 -13.73 -14.18
CA LEU A 61 41.07 -14.75 -14.01
C LEU A 61 39.73 -14.06 -13.75
N VAL A 62 38.76 -14.31 -14.62
CA VAL A 62 37.36 -13.92 -14.46
C VAL A 62 36.62 -15.03 -13.75
N THR A 63 35.77 -14.66 -12.79
CA THR A 63 34.86 -15.56 -12.08
C THR A 63 33.49 -14.90 -12.00
N VAL A 64 32.53 -15.38 -12.80
CA VAL A 64 31.16 -14.86 -12.84
C VAL A 64 30.28 -15.75 -11.96
N GLN A 65 29.70 -15.17 -10.91
CA GLN A 65 28.79 -15.89 -10.01
C GLN A 65 27.41 -16.06 -10.65
N GLY A 66 26.76 -17.17 -10.35
CA GLY A 66 25.36 -17.42 -10.71
C GLY A 66 24.94 -18.83 -10.34
N ARG A 67 23.69 -19.01 -9.93
CA ARG A 67 23.18 -20.24 -9.32
C ARG A 67 21.68 -20.43 -9.55
N LEU A 68 21.20 -21.67 -9.47
CA LEU A 68 19.80 -21.89 -9.10
C LEU A 68 19.55 -21.44 -7.65
N VAL A 69 18.35 -20.92 -7.40
CA VAL A 69 17.72 -20.80 -6.08
C VAL A 69 16.36 -21.48 -6.13
N GLY A 70 15.72 -21.69 -4.99
CA GLY A 70 14.51 -22.51 -4.93
C GLY A 70 14.80 -23.97 -4.64
N SER A 71 13.86 -24.86 -4.95
CA SER A 71 13.87 -26.23 -4.43
C SER A 71 13.98 -27.29 -5.52
N ALA A 72 15.20 -27.43 -6.05
CA ALA A 72 15.54 -28.39 -7.11
C ALA A 72 15.21 -29.85 -6.71
N SER A 73 14.27 -30.45 -7.44
CA SER A 73 13.65 -31.77 -7.22
C SER A 73 14.47 -32.96 -7.76
N ASN A 74 15.81 -32.90 -7.63
CA ASN A 74 16.78 -33.91 -8.08
C ASN A 74 16.82 -34.14 -9.61
N GLY A 75 17.01 -33.08 -10.38
CA GLY A 75 17.42 -33.20 -11.78
C GLY A 75 17.97 -31.93 -12.44
N GLU A 76 17.65 -30.78 -11.86
CA GLU A 76 17.78 -29.46 -12.44
C GLU A 76 19.21 -28.93 -12.36
N SER A 77 19.59 -28.09 -13.31
CA SER A 77 20.96 -27.60 -13.48
C SER A 77 20.99 -26.19 -14.07
N ILE A 78 22.19 -25.67 -14.35
CA ILE A 78 22.38 -24.39 -15.03
C ILE A 78 23.14 -24.58 -16.34
N ILE A 79 22.91 -23.67 -17.28
CA ILE A 79 23.82 -23.43 -18.40
C ILE A 79 24.03 -21.93 -18.59
N TRP A 80 25.27 -21.56 -18.90
CA TRP A 80 25.67 -20.22 -19.30
C TRP A 80 25.79 -20.12 -20.82
N GLU A 81 25.30 -19.02 -21.40
CA GLU A 81 25.53 -18.63 -22.79
C GLU A 81 26.13 -17.22 -22.84
N GLN A 82 27.14 -16.99 -23.70
CA GLN A 82 27.63 -15.65 -23.99
C GLN A 82 26.76 -15.01 -25.07
N THR A 83 26.03 -13.95 -24.75
CA THR A 83 25.14 -13.23 -25.66
C THR A 83 25.80 -12.02 -26.32
N ALA A 84 26.80 -11.40 -25.68
CA ALA A 84 27.54 -10.26 -26.25
C ALA A 84 29.05 -10.24 -25.91
N GLY A 85 29.79 -9.36 -26.60
CA GLY A 85 31.25 -9.27 -26.55
C GLY A 85 31.96 -10.28 -27.46
N THR A 86 33.29 -10.17 -27.56
CA THR A 86 34.14 -11.08 -28.35
C THR A 86 34.02 -12.52 -27.83
N PRO A 87 33.84 -13.54 -28.69
CA PRO A 87 33.65 -14.92 -28.24
C PRO A 87 34.83 -15.45 -27.39
N ILE A 88 34.54 -15.84 -26.14
CA ILE A 88 35.52 -16.42 -25.22
C ILE A 88 35.63 -17.95 -25.40
N THR A 89 36.49 -18.59 -24.61
CA THR A 89 36.54 -20.06 -24.48
C THR A 89 36.46 -20.42 -23.00
N VAL A 90 35.47 -21.24 -22.64
CA VAL A 90 35.27 -21.80 -21.30
C VAL A 90 35.32 -23.33 -21.41
N ASP A 91 35.95 -23.99 -20.45
CA ASP A 91 36.06 -25.46 -20.42
C ASP A 91 34.74 -26.16 -20.01
N ASP A 92 33.89 -25.48 -19.23
CA ASP A 92 32.59 -25.95 -18.75
C ASP A 92 31.60 -24.78 -18.61
N TRP A 93 30.53 -24.77 -19.42
CA TRP A 93 29.46 -23.77 -19.38
C TRP A 93 28.34 -24.11 -18.38
N THR A 94 28.43 -25.22 -17.65
CA THR A 94 27.49 -25.59 -16.57
C THR A 94 28.02 -25.26 -15.17
N ALA A 95 29.20 -24.62 -15.11
CA ALA A 95 29.88 -24.31 -13.85
C ALA A 95 29.23 -23.14 -13.08
N SER A 96 29.12 -23.30 -11.76
CA SER A 96 28.77 -22.25 -10.80
C SER A 96 29.92 -22.11 -9.79
N PRO A 97 30.72 -21.03 -9.81
CA PRO A 97 30.73 -19.93 -10.79
C PRO A 97 31.32 -20.33 -12.16
N LEU A 98 30.94 -19.60 -13.21
CA LEU A 98 31.60 -19.63 -14.52
C LEU A 98 33.00 -19.02 -14.37
N SER A 99 34.04 -19.64 -14.94
CA SER A 99 35.42 -19.16 -14.78
C SER A 99 36.24 -19.26 -16.07
N PHE A 100 36.93 -18.18 -16.44
CA PHE A 100 37.75 -18.10 -17.66
C PHE A 100 38.85 -17.04 -17.55
N THR A 101 39.81 -17.02 -18.47
CA THR A 101 40.83 -15.94 -18.54
C THR A 101 40.31 -14.78 -19.37
N ALA A 102 40.38 -13.56 -18.84
CA ALA A 102 39.97 -12.34 -19.52
C ALA A 102 40.68 -12.22 -20.89
N PRO A 103 39.93 -12.05 -22.01
CA PRO A 103 40.50 -11.99 -23.36
C PRO A 103 41.40 -10.77 -23.58
N GLN A 104 41.96 -10.66 -24.79
CA GLN A 104 42.63 -9.43 -25.24
C GLN A 104 41.60 -8.53 -25.92
N VAL A 105 41.52 -7.27 -25.49
CA VAL A 105 40.63 -6.23 -26.02
C VAL A 105 41.47 -4.99 -26.39
N ASP A 106 41.00 -4.12 -27.28
CA ASP A 106 41.67 -2.82 -27.58
C ASP A 106 40.87 -1.69 -26.93
N GLY A 107 41.32 -1.23 -25.77
CA GLY A 107 40.54 -0.31 -24.93
C GLY A 107 39.70 -1.07 -23.90
N ILE A 108 38.38 -0.98 -24.04
CA ILE A 108 37.39 -1.47 -23.07
C ILE A 108 36.26 -2.14 -23.84
N GLU A 109 35.82 -3.31 -23.41
CA GLU A 109 34.78 -4.11 -24.08
C GLU A 109 33.92 -4.85 -23.03
N SER A 110 32.60 -4.82 -23.22
CA SER A 110 31.64 -5.50 -22.34
C SER A 110 31.31 -6.91 -22.84
N PHE A 111 31.18 -7.85 -21.91
CA PHE A 111 30.91 -9.26 -22.18
C PHE A 111 29.68 -9.66 -21.38
N THR A 112 28.64 -10.10 -22.09
CA THR A 112 27.33 -10.36 -21.51
C THR A 112 27.04 -11.85 -21.52
N PHE A 113 26.58 -12.36 -20.38
CA PHE A 113 26.29 -13.77 -20.16
C PHE A 113 24.89 -13.95 -19.59
N VAL A 114 24.13 -14.85 -20.20
CA VAL A 114 22.84 -15.31 -19.66
C VAL A 114 23.07 -16.65 -18.97
N ILE A 115 22.66 -16.75 -17.71
CA ILE A 115 22.50 -18.03 -17.01
C ILE A 115 21.05 -18.48 -17.15
N SER A 116 20.84 -19.74 -17.53
CA SER A 116 19.51 -20.35 -17.69
C SER A 116 19.35 -21.51 -16.71
N GLY A 117 18.19 -21.60 -16.04
CA GLY A 117 17.78 -22.79 -15.31
C GLY A 117 17.34 -23.88 -16.28
N LEU A 118 17.87 -25.10 -16.12
CA LEU A 118 17.52 -26.28 -16.93
C LEU A 118 16.79 -27.33 -16.10
N ASP A 119 15.81 -28.00 -16.72
CA ASP A 119 15.17 -29.17 -16.14
C ASP A 119 16.05 -30.44 -16.22
N ARG A 120 15.53 -31.58 -15.77
CA ARG A 120 16.26 -32.86 -15.78
C ARG A 120 16.52 -33.41 -17.18
N ASP A 121 15.68 -33.09 -18.16
CA ASP A 121 15.77 -33.64 -19.51
C ASP A 121 16.57 -32.70 -20.45
N GLY A 122 16.85 -31.47 -20.01
CA GLY A 122 17.81 -30.51 -20.58
C GLY A 122 17.18 -29.26 -21.18
N GLU A 123 15.88 -29.03 -20.98
CA GLU A 123 15.14 -27.89 -21.54
C GLU A 123 15.13 -26.70 -20.55
N ILE A 124 14.97 -25.48 -21.06
CA ILE A 124 14.96 -24.26 -20.24
C ILE A 124 13.65 -24.19 -19.44
N LEU A 125 13.79 -24.15 -18.11
CA LEU A 125 12.68 -23.99 -17.17
C LEU A 125 11.93 -22.68 -17.45
N GLN A 126 10.64 -22.64 -17.12
CA GLN A 126 9.82 -21.42 -17.23
C GLN A 126 9.39 -20.98 -15.83
N ARG A 127 9.37 -19.68 -15.56
CA ARG A 127 8.65 -19.10 -14.43
C ARG A 127 7.25 -18.66 -14.88
N THR A 128 6.33 -18.55 -13.93
CA THR A 128 5.11 -17.74 -14.12
C THR A 128 5.36 -16.39 -13.45
N LEU A 129 5.15 -15.29 -14.18
CA LEU A 129 5.01 -13.96 -13.61
C LEU A 129 3.52 -13.65 -13.44
N VAL A 130 3.18 -12.90 -12.40
CA VAL A 130 1.87 -12.28 -12.22
C VAL A 130 2.11 -10.78 -12.10
N ASP A 131 1.36 -9.97 -12.86
CA ASP A 131 1.45 -8.52 -12.78
C ASP A 131 0.55 -7.93 -11.66
N SER A 132 0.62 -6.62 -11.47
CA SER A 132 -0.19 -5.86 -10.50
C SER A 132 -1.70 -5.88 -10.79
N GLU A 133 -2.12 -6.43 -11.93
CA GLU A 133 -3.52 -6.59 -12.34
C GLU A 133 -4.00 -8.05 -12.17
N GLY A 134 -3.12 -8.97 -11.76
CA GLY A 134 -3.40 -10.39 -11.56
C GLY A 134 -3.28 -11.25 -12.83
N ASN A 135 -2.83 -10.70 -13.96
CA ASN A 135 -2.64 -11.47 -15.18
C ASN A 135 -1.40 -12.36 -15.06
N SER A 136 -1.52 -13.65 -15.43
CA SER A 136 -0.39 -14.58 -15.43
C SER A 136 0.25 -14.72 -16.81
N SER A 137 1.57 -14.52 -16.88
CA SER A 137 2.39 -14.75 -18.07
C SER A 137 3.54 -15.73 -17.75
N THR A 138 4.19 -16.29 -18.78
CA THR A 138 5.29 -17.26 -18.58
C THR A 138 6.50 -16.88 -19.41
N GLU A 139 7.67 -16.83 -18.77
CA GLU A 139 8.96 -16.50 -19.40
C GLU A 139 10.04 -17.55 -19.07
N PRO A 140 11.10 -17.68 -19.89
CA PRO A 140 12.21 -18.56 -19.57
C PRO A 140 12.95 -18.11 -18.31
N MET A 141 13.29 -19.08 -17.46
CA MET A 141 13.99 -18.91 -16.20
C MET A 141 15.47 -18.56 -16.48
N GLN A 142 15.71 -17.29 -16.73
CA GLN A 142 16.99 -16.73 -17.13
C GLN A 142 17.34 -15.50 -16.29
N ALA A 143 18.64 -15.23 -16.16
CA ALA A 143 19.17 -13.99 -15.61
C ALA A 143 20.42 -13.57 -16.39
N GLU A 144 20.64 -12.27 -16.55
CA GLU A 144 21.79 -11.71 -17.27
C GLU A 144 22.81 -11.08 -16.33
N VAL A 145 24.09 -11.20 -16.67
CA VAL A 145 25.18 -10.41 -16.09
C VAL A 145 26.13 -9.95 -17.19
N THR A 146 26.43 -8.65 -17.18
CA THR A 146 27.48 -8.04 -17.99
C THR A 146 28.71 -7.76 -17.13
N ILE A 147 29.88 -8.15 -17.63
CA ILE A 147 31.19 -7.75 -17.09
C ILE A 147 31.89 -6.81 -18.08
N THR A 148 32.85 -6.03 -17.59
CA THR A 148 33.73 -5.22 -18.45
C THR A 148 35.14 -5.80 -18.44
N VAL A 149 35.73 -6.03 -19.62
CA VAL A 149 37.15 -6.37 -19.75
C VAL A 149 37.88 -5.14 -20.30
N PHE A 150 39.03 -4.80 -19.72
CA PHE A 150 39.76 -3.58 -20.06
C PHE A 150 41.28 -3.79 -20.15
N ASP A 151 41.91 -3.03 -21.05
CA ASP A 151 43.36 -2.83 -21.09
C ASP A 151 43.75 -1.77 -20.02
N PRO A 152 44.56 -2.11 -19.00
CA PRO A 152 44.98 -1.17 -17.96
C PRO A 152 45.73 0.08 -18.47
N ASP A 153 46.33 0.01 -19.67
CA ASP A 153 47.01 1.14 -20.33
C ASP A 153 46.02 2.06 -21.08
N LYS A 154 44.70 1.79 -20.99
CA LYS A 154 43.61 2.52 -21.68
C LYS A 154 42.52 3.06 -20.76
N VAL A 155 42.58 2.76 -19.47
CA VAL A 155 41.63 3.28 -18.46
C VAL A 155 41.73 4.81 -18.40
N VAL A 156 40.58 5.49 -18.41
CA VAL A 156 40.52 6.95 -18.25
C VAL A 156 40.91 7.31 -16.82
N ARG A 157 41.87 8.24 -16.68
CA ARG A 157 42.37 8.72 -15.38
C ARG A 157 42.39 10.23 -15.35
N PHE A 158 42.15 10.77 -14.16
CA PHE A 158 42.29 12.18 -13.85
C PHE A 158 43.30 12.27 -12.70
N GLU A 159 44.47 12.81 -12.99
CA GLU A 159 45.58 12.96 -12.03
C GLU A 159 45.34 14.19 -11.13
N VAL A 160 45.71 14.11 -9.85
CA VAL A 160 45.32 15.13 -8.85
C VAL A 160 45.99 16.51 -9.01
N GLU A 161 46.94 16.63 -9.93
CA GLU A 161 47.63 17.88 -10.26
C GLU A 161 47.08 18.63 -11.49
N ASP A 162 46.01 18.14 -12.13
CA ASP A 162 45.39 18.83 -13.28
C ASP A 162 44.56 20.04 -12.82
N ASP A 163 45.18 21.23 -12.80
CA ASP A 163 44.56 22.49 -12.39
C ASP A 163 43.47 23.02 -13.35
N SER A 164 43.12 22.26 -14.40
CA SER A 164 41.96 22.52 -15.26
C SER A 164 40.72 21.70 -14.90
N LEU A 165 40.88 20.59 -14.17
CA LEU A 165 39.79 19.70 -13.74
C LEU A 165 39.66 19.61 -12.20
N VAL A 166 40.72 19.90 -11.46
CA VAL A 166 40.81 19.60 -10.01
C VAL A 166 40.84 20.87 -9.17
N THR A 167 39.92 20.95 -8.21
CA THR A 167 39.96 21.93 -7.12
C THR A 167 40.47 21.27 -5.84
N LEU A 168 41.31 21.98 -5.07
CA LEU A 168 41.88 21.53 -3.81
C LEU A 168 41.52 22.53 -2.71
N ASP A 169 40.68 22.15 -1.74
CA ASP A 169 40.53 22.91 -0.50
C ASP A 169 41.49 22.38 0.56
N SER A 170 42.30 23.29 1.11
CA SER A 170 43.19 23.08 2.25
C SER A 170 44.26 21.97 2.11
N LEU A 171 44.25 21.23 1.01
CA LEU A 171 45.28 20.28 0.59
C LEU A 171 46.49 20.97 -0.03
N VAL A 172 47.62 20.25 -0.05
CA VAL A 172 48.87 20.67 -0.68
C VAL A 172 49.49 19.46 -1.37
N LEU A 173 49.86 19.62 -2.64
CA LEU A 173 50.54 18.58 -3.42
C LEU A 173 52.00 18.36 -2.99
N THR A 174 52.55 17.21 -3.33
CA THR A 174 53.96 16.86 -3.11
C THR A 174 54.50 15.98 -4.23
N SER A 175 55.79 16.12 -4.54
CA SER A 175 56.45 15.50 -5.70
C SER A 175 57.86 15.01 -5.37
N GLU A 176 58.53 14.31 -6.29
CA GLU A 176 59.75 13.56 -5.98
C GLU A 176 60.84 14.42 -5.29
N GLY A 177 61.27 13.98 -4.11
CA GLY A 177 62.27 14.66 -3.28
C GLY A 177 61.70 15.70 -2.31
N GLN A 178 60.39 15.92 -2.29
CA GLN A 178 59.70 16.70 -1.26
C GLN A 178 59.28 15.85 -0.05
N ASP A 179 58.89 16.51 1.03
CA ASP A 179 58.36 15.86 2.23
C ASP A 179 56.99 15.22 1.97
N GLN A 180 56.67 14.13 2.67
CA GLN A 180 55.48 13.30 2.48
C GLN A 180 55.31 12.67 1.08
N TYR A 181 56.31 12.72 0.18
CA TYR A 181 56.22 12.03 -1.12
C TYR A 181 56.32 10.50 -1.00
N ILE A 182 55.52 9.75 -1.79
CA ILE A 182 55.53 8.28 -1.89
C ILE A 182 55.89 7.88 -3.32
N SER A 183 57.03 7.20 -3.48
CA SER A 183 57.51 6.70 -4.77
C SER A 183 56.52 5.73 -5.42
N GLY A 184 56.16 5.98 -6.68
CA GLY A 184 55.17 5.21 -7.44
C GLY A 184 53.90 6.00 -7.78
N ALA A 185 53.82 7.26 -7.36
CA ALA A 185 52.90 8.29 -7.85
C ALA A 185 53.13 8.60 -9.35
N VAL A 186 52.10 9.05 -10.06
CA VAL A 186 52.15 9.42 -11.50
C VAL A 186 52.35 10.94 -11.67
N GLY A 187 53.30 11.50 -10.92
CA GLY A 187 53.59 12.94 -10.94
C GLY A 187 53.64 13.51 -9.53
N SER A 188 52.58 14.23 -9.14
CA SER A 188 52.47 14.97 -7.89
C SER A 188 51.16 14.60 -7.19
N HIS A 189 51.26 14.01 -6.00
CA HIS A 189 50.10 13.52 -5.27
C HIS A 189 49.78 14.40 -4.06
N THR A 190 48.62 14.22 -3.42
CA THR A 190 48.29 14.97 -2.20
C THR A 190 49.22 14.59 -1.05
N ARG A 191 49.48 15.54 -0.14
CA ARG A 191 49.94 15.22 1.21
C ARG A 191 48.84 14.53 2.02
N ASP A 192 49.15 14.18 3.27
CA ASP A 192 48.17 13.63 4.20
C ASP A 192 46.96 14.57 4.31
N PHE A 193 45.75 14.05 4.04
CA PHE A 193 44.50 14.78 4.27
C PHE A 193 44.40 15.20 5.74
N THR A 194 43.86 16.39 5.98
CA THR A 194 43.61 16.93 7.32
C THR A 194 42.15 17.34 7.45
N PRO A 195 41.53 17.24 8.64
CA PRO A 195 40.10 17.53 8.81
C PRO A 195 39.68 18.86 8.18
N GLY A 196 38.67 18.81 7.30
CA GLY A 196 38.19 19.95 6.51
C GLY A 196 38.99 20.23 5.22
N ALA A 197 39.76 19.28 4.72
CA ALA A 197 40.43 19.36 3.42
C ALA A 197 39.86 18.31 2.45
N SER A 198 39.66 18.70 1.19
CA SER A 198 39.10 17.84 0.15
C SER A 198 39.69 18.12 -1.23
N VAL A 199 39.48 17.17 -2.15
CA VAL A 199 39.77 17.30 -3.58
C VAL A 199 38.48 17.07 -4.36
N THR A 200 38.14 18.02 -5.24
CA THR A 200 36.95 17.97 -6.08
C THR A 200 37.37 17.93 -7.55
N TYR A 201 37.08 16.83 -8.24
CA TYR A 201 37.22 16.71 -9.69
C TYR A 201 35.92 17.17 -10.35
N SER A 202 36.01 18.12 -11.27
CA SER A 202 34.88 18.62 -12.06
C SER A 202 34.98 18.06 -13.49
N LEU A 203 34.11 17.12 -13.83
CA LEU A 203 34.18 16.31 -15.05
C LEU A 203 33.02 16.65 -15.99
N ASP A 204 33.29 17.42 -17.04
CA ASP A 204 32.29 17.84 -18.02
C ASP A 204 32.19 16.84 -19.19
N THR A 205 31.12 16.05 -19.24
CA THR A 205 30.83 15.06 -20.31
C THR A 205 30.67 15.71 -21.69
N THR A 206 30.46 17.04 -21.77
CA THR A 206 30.35 17.77 -23.04
C THR A 206 31.70 18.31 -23.55
N GLN A 207 32.75 18.28 -22.73
CA GLN A 207 34.08 18.85 -23.06
C GLN A 207 35.22 17.81 -23.05
N LEU A 208 35.03 16.64 -22.45
CA LEU A 208 36.06 15.61 -22.27
C LEU A 208 35.91 14.49 -23.32
N ASP A 209 36.75 14.51 -24.37
CA ASP A 209 36.77 13.57 -25.53
C ASP A 209 36.75 12.04 -25.22
N ASN A 210 36.80 11.62 -23.94
CA ASN A 210 36.80 10.21 -23.51
C ASN A 210 35.85 9.96 -22.31
N LEU A 211 34.87 10.82 -22.09
CA LEU A 211 33.89 10.75 -20.99
C LEU A 211 32.50 11.09 -21.54
N GLU A 212 31.65 10.07 -21.68
CA GLU A 212 30.24 10.21 -22.12
C GLU A 212 29.30 10.04 -20.90
N PRO A 213 28.05 10.53 -20.95
CA PRO A 213 27.05 10.23 -19.92
C PRO A 213 26.78 8.72 -19.79
N GLY A 214 26.60 8.21 -18.56
CA GLY A 214 26.36 6.80 -18.27
C GLY A 214 27.03 6.32 -16.98
N TYR A 215 27.04 5.00 -16.78
CA TYR A 215 27.55 4.38 -15.55
C TYR A 215 29.03 4.00 -15.62
N TYR A 216 29.76 4.27 -14.55
CA TYR A 216 31.20 4.01 -14.44
C TYR A 216 31.56 3.39 -13.09
N SER A 217 32.43 2.39 -13.12
CA SER A 217 33.10 1.92 -11.91
C SER A 217 34.25 2.85 -11.55
N LEU A 218 34.09 3.56 -10.44
CA LEU A 218 35.00 4.58 -9.95
C LEU A 218 36.06 3.96 -9.03
N TYR A 219 37.32 4.34 -9.26
CA TYR A 219 38.45 3.97 -8.43
C TYR A 219 39.20 5.21 -7.92
N VAL A 220 39.57 5.19 -6.64
CA VAL A 220 40.50 6.16 -6.04
C VAL A 220 41.87 5.51 -5.89
N ARG A 221 42.90 6.14 -6.47
CA ARG A 221 44.30 5.70 -6.29
C ARG A 221 44.89 6.35 -5.05
N TYR A 222 45.05 5.56 -3.99
CA TYR A 222 45.37 6.06 -2.65
C TYR A 222 46.63 5.40 -2.07
N ALA A 223 47.19 6.02 -1.03
CA ALA A 223 48.21 5.42 -0.17
C ALA A 223 48.10 5.91 1.29
N ILE A 224 48.28 4.99 2.23
CA ILE A 224 48.46 5.28 3.66
C ILE A 224 49.85 4.77 4.10
N PRO A 225 50.69 5.58 4.75
CA PRO A 225 51.95 5.11 5.31
C PRO A 225 51.77 4.00 6.37
N ALA A 226 52.21 2.77 6.03
CA ALA A 226 52.06 1.56 6.86
C ALA A 226 52.70 1.61 8.26
N SER A 227 53.49 2.64 8.57
CA SER A 227 54.11 2.85 9.89
C SER A 227 53.53 4.05 10.66
N GLY A 228 52.46 4.67 10.15
CA GLY A 228 51.92 5.94 10.68
C GLY A 228 50.54 5.82 11.31
N TYR A 229 49.53 5.45 10.51
CA TYR A 229 48.14 5.76 10.84
C TYR A 229 47.21 4.55 11.03
N GLY A 230 47.50 3.40 10.42
CA GLY A 230 46.51 2.33 10.29
C GLY A 230 45.37 2.69 9.33
N GLU A 231 44.41 1.78 9.15
CA GLU A 231 43.23 1.90 8.29
C GLU A 231 42.38 3.15 8.57
N LYS A 232 41.72 3.70 7.55
CA LYS A 232 40.94 4.94 7.63
C LYS A 232 39.58 4.84 6.94
N GLY A 233 38.55 5.40 7.56
CA GLY A 233 37.31 5.76 6.86
C GLY A 233 37.57 6.90 5.88
N THR A 234 36.97 6.82 4.69
CA THR A 234 37.03 7.80 3.61
C THR A 234 35.64 7.96 3.00
N VAL A 235 35.31 9.18 2.58
CA VAL A 235 34.09 9.48 1.84
C VAL A 235 34.47 9.91 0.43
N VAL A 236 33.73 9.39 -0.56
CA VAL A 236 33.76 9.86 -1.95
C VAL A 236 32.34 10.25 -2.33
N THR A 237 32.12 11.52 -2.67
CA THR A 237 30.80 12.05 -3.01
C THR A 237 30.73 12.29 -4.52
N VAL A 238 29.76 11.68 -5.21
CA VAL A 238 29.55 11.84 -6.66
C VAL A 238 28.21 12.50 -6.92
N ASN A 239 28.21 13.66 -7.58
CA ASN A 239 27.04 14.50 -7.85
C ASN A 239 26.16 14.87 -6.62
N GLY A 240 26.65 14.59 -5.40
CA GLY A 240 25.94 14.76 -4.13
C GLY A 240 25.80 13.46 -3.34
N VAL A 241 25.79 12.31 -4.00
CA VAL A 241 25.63 10.97 -3.40
C VAL A 241 26.93 10.51 -2.73
N PRO A 242 26.96 10.26 -1.40
CA PRO A 242 28.17 9.82 -0.71
C PRO A 242 28.36 8.30 -0.74
N PHE A 243 29.61 7.89 -0.91
CA PHE A 243 30.08 6.51 -0.81
C PHE A 243 31.13 6.43 0.31
N GLU A 244 30.76 5.83 1.44
CA GLU A 244 31.62 5.67 2.61
C GLU A 244 32.29 4.29 2.67
N PHE A 245 33.59 4.25 2.98
CA PHE A 245 34.33 2.98 3.04
C PHE A 245 35.64 3.07 3.84
N MET A 246 36.15 1.90 4.22
CA MET A 246 37.42 1.74 4.94
C MET A 246 38.56 1.38 3.99
N ILE A 247 39.65 2.16 4.02
CA ILE A 247 40.88 1.94 3.24
C ILE A 247 42.05 1.43 4.13
N PRO A 248 42.60 0.23 3.87
CA PRO A 248 43.65 -0.36 4.70
C PRO A 248 45.01 0.35 4.57
N ALA A 249 45.89 0.17 5.56
CA ALA A 249 47.21 0.78 5.58
C ALA A 249 48.25 0.00 4.74
N THR A 250 48.30 0.30 3.44
CA THR A 250 49.08 -0.41 2.42
C THR A 250 50.59 -0.15 2.47
N GLY A 251 51.01 1.11 2.66
CA GLY A 251 52.40 1.56 2.49
C GLY A 251 52.86 1.69 1.03
N THR A 252 52.03 1.26 0.07
CA THR A 252 52.18 1.40 -1.39
C THR A 252 50.94 2.08 -1.97
N TRP A 253 51.05 2.53 -3.22
CA TRP A 253 49.90 3.02 -3.99
C TRP A 253 49.04 1.86 -4.45
N GLU A 254 47.78 1.83 -4.01
CA GLU A 254 46.77 0.87 -4.45
C GLU A 254 45.54 1.61 -5.03
N ASN A 255 44.70 0.91 -5.78
CA ASN A 255 43.41 1.44 -6.25
C ASN A 255 42.29 0.85 -5.39
N TYR A 256 41.50 1.69 -4.73
CA TYR A 256 40.25 1.28 -4.08
C TYR A 256 39.08 1.44 -5.06
N ARG A 257 38.20 0.44 -5.18
CA ARG A 257 36.97 0.53 -5.99
C ARG A 257 35.86 1.12 -5.11
N VAL A 258 35.42 2.34 -5.42
CA VAL A 258 34.38 3.06 -4.67
C VAL A 258 33.03 2.38 -4.86
N GLY A 259 32.66 2.13 -6.11
CA GLY A 259 31.33 1.66 -6.49
C GLY A 259 31.15 1.78 -8.00
N VAL A 260 29.92 1.54 -8.46
CA VAL A 260 29.44 2.04 -9.75
C VAL A 260 28.72 3.36 -9.48
N VAL A 261 28.99 4.39 -10.27
CA VAL A 261 28.40 5.73 -10.14
C VAL A 261 27.80 6.16 -11.48
N SER A 262 26.79 7.03 -11.46
CA SER A 262 26.28 7.70 -12.67
C SER A 262 27.12 8.93 -13.00
N PHE A 263 27.23 9.27 -14.28
CA PHE A 263 27.57 10.61 -14.75
C PHE A 263 26.56 11.08 -15.79
N ASP A 264 26.07 12.30 -15.65
CA ASP A 264 24.98 12.89 -16.42
C ASP A 264 25.49 13.81 -17.54
N GLU A 265 24.61 14.34 -18.39
CA GLU A 265 25.00 15.31 -19.44
C GLU A 265 25.36 16.68 -18.80
N GLY A 266 26.63 17.09 -18.97
CA GLY A 266 27.17 18.31 -18.39
C GLY A 266 28.26 18.05 -17.33
N ILE A 267 28.32 18.94 -16.34
CA ILE A 267 29.36 18.94 -15.30
C ILE A 267 28.95 18.00 -14.17
N ASN A 268 29.76 16.96 -13.98
CA ASN A 268 29.68 16.03 -12.86
C ASN A 268 30.76 16.36 -11.83
N THR A 269 30.53 16.06 -10.55
CA THR A 269 31.52 16.26 -9.48
C THR A 269 31.88 14.94 -8.82
N VAL A 270 33.17 14.73 -8.57
CA VAL A 270 33.69 13.67 -7.70
C VAL A 270 34.53 14.34 -6.61
N GLU A 271 33.99 14.46 -5.40
CA GLU A 271 34.72 14.91 -4.24
C GLU A 271 35.28 13.73 -3.45
N ILE A 272 36.52 13.86 -2.96
CA ILE A 272 37.13 12.93 -2.00
C ILE A 272 37.53 13.76 -0.78
N GLY A 273 37.13 13.32 0.40
CA GLY A 273 37.40 14.06 1.64
C GLY A 273 36.81 13.38 2.87
N GLY A 274 36.50 14.19 3.87
CA GLY A 274 35.79 13.75 5.07
C GLY A 274 36.45 12.57 5.79
N GLY A 275 35.62 11.76 6.45
CA GLY A 275 36.03 10.55 7.16
C GLY A 275 37.19 10.77 8.14
N TRP A 276 38.06 9.77 8.26
CA TRP A 276 39.13 9.74 9.27
C TRP A 276 40.42 10.45 8.82
N ASN A 277 40.47 10.97 7.59
CA ASN A 277 41.59 11.75 7.04
C ASN A 277 42.94 10.98 7.06
N TYR A 278 44.09 11.67 6.95
CA TYR A 278 45.45 11.09 7.02
C TYR A 278 45.80 9.98 6.00
N TYR A 279 45.10 9.97 4.87
CA TYR A 279 45.45 9.24 3.64
C TYR A 279 45.97 10.21 2.58
N ARG A 280 46.40 9.68 1.42
CA ARG A 280 46.89 10.46 0.26
C ARG A 280 46.25 9.94 -1.02
N VAL A 281 45.98 10.84 -1.97
CA VAL A 281 45.41 10.53 -3.30
C VAL A 281 46.40 10.93 -4.39
N ASP A 282 46.54 10.11 -5.43
CA ASP A 282 47.33 10.37 -6.64
C ASP A 282 46.43 10.69 -7.83
N SER A 283 45.35 9.92 -8.00
CA SER A 283 44.43 10.04 -9.13
C SER A 283 43.05 9.47 -8.78
N ILE A 284 42.07 9.76 -9.62
CA ILE A 284 40.91 8.86 -9.84
C ILE A 284 41.05 8.14 -11.18
N ALA A 285 40.35 7.03 -11.32
CA ALA A 285 40.24 6.27 -12.56
C ALA A 285 38.81 5.75 -12.73
N ILE A 286 38.31 5.74 -13.97
CA ILE A 286 36.94 5.32 -14.28
C ILE A 286 36.92 4.28 -15.41
N ILE A 287 36.02 3.32 -15.30
CA ILE A 287 35.83 2.22 -16.26
C ILE A 287 34.33 2.12 -16.57
N PRO A 288 33.87 2.22 -17.83
CA PRO A 288 32.47 2.01 -18.19
C PRO A 288 31.91 0.70 -17.62
N ALA A 289 30.75 0.82 -16.98
CA ALA A 289 30.07 -0.26 -16.28
C ALA A 289 28.63 -0.40 -16.78
N ALA A 290 28.02 -1.55 -16.52
CA ALA A 290 26.57 -1.67 -16.62
C ALA A 290 25.91 -0.89 -15.46
N PRO A 291 24.66 -0.39 -15.62
CA PRO A 291 23.88 0.07 -14.48
C PRO A 291 23.83 -1.00 -13.39
N PRO A 292 23.89 -0.62 -12.09
CA PRO A 292 23.59 -1.54 -11.01
C PRO A 292 22.19 -2.12 -11.20
N ALA A 293 22.04 -3.44 -11.12
CA ALA A 293 20.72 -4.05 -11.15
C ALA A 293 19.91 -3.62 -9.91
N LYS A 294 18.60 -3.39 -10.08
CA LYS A 294 17.60 -3.31 -9.00
C LYS A 294 17.53 -4.63 -8.20
N PRO A 295 16.82 -4.71 -7.06
CA PRO A 295 16.50 -5.99 -6.44
C PRO A 295 15.75 -6.90 -7.43
N LEU A 296 15.86 -8.22 -7.24
CA LEU A 296 14.93 -9.16 -7.86
C LEU A 296 13.63 -9.17 -7.05
N ALA A 297 12.50 -9.29 -7.74
CA ALA A 297 11.20 -9.52 -7.12
C ALA A 297 11.26 -10.67 -6.10
N VAL A 298 10.64 -10.46 -4.95
CA VAL A 298 10.54 -11.42 -3.86
C VAL A 298 9.13 -12.02 -3.91
N ALA A 299 9.00 -13.33 -3.73
CA ALA A 299 7.69 -13.96 -3.71
C ALA A 299 6.90 -13.51 -2.46
N PRO A 300 5.60 -13.16 -2.58
CA PRO A 300 4.74 -12.88 -1.44
C PRO A 300 4.37 -14.20 -0.74
N THR A 301 5.30 -14.73 0.04
CA THR A 301 5.12 -15.95 0.82
C THR A 301 5.78 -15.77 2.18
N LEU A 302 4.96 -15.73 3.23
CA LEU A 302 5.43 -15.73 4.61
C LEU A 302 6.01 -17.10 5.00
N VAL A 303 6.89 -17.12 6.00
CA VAL A 303 7.47 -18.38 6.54
C VAL A 303 6.45 -19.19 7.34
N ASN A 304 5.41 -18.53 7.85
CA ASN A 304 4.25 -19.20 8.42
C ASN A 304 3.24 -19.55 7.31
N PRO A 305 2.90 -20.85 7.08
CA PRO A 305 1.96 -21.26 6.04
C PRO A 305 0.48 -21.04 6.39
N GLU A 306 0.12 -20.82 7.67
CA GLU A 306 -1.26 -20.59 8.11
C GLU A 306 -1.57 -19.09 8.32
N ALA A 307 -0.65 -18.20 7.95
CA ALA A 307 -0.73 -16.75 8.20
C ALA A 307 -2.03 -16.08 7.70
N ILE A 308 -2.53 -15.10 8.47
CA ILE A 308 -3.81 -14.44 8.19
C ILE A 308 -3.79 -13.67 6.85
N ALA A 309 -4.97 -13.48 6.26
CA ALA A 309 -5.12 -12.87 4.94
C ALA A 309 -4.54 -11.44 4.87
N GLU A 310 -4.61 -10.71 5.97
CA GLU A 310 -4.12 -9.34 6.12
C GLU A 310 -2.59 -9.29 6.21
N ALA A 311 -1.96 -10.28 6.84
CA ALA A 311 -0.49 -10.43 6.87
C ALA A 311 0.04 -10.82 5.49
N GLN A 312 -0.64 -11.75 4.80
CA GLN A 312 -0.36 -12.08 3.41
C GLN A 312 -0.53 -10.86 2.49
N SER A 313 -1.61 -10.09 2.66
CA SER A 313 -1.88 -8.86 1.87
C SER A 313 -0.81 -7.77 2.10
N LEU A 314 -0.35 -7.60 3.34
CA LEU A 314 0.76 -6.69 3.66
C LEU A 314 2.08 -7.17 3.01
N MET A 315 2.35 -8.46 3.00
CA MET A 315 3.51 -9.03 2.30
C MET A 315 3.41 -8.87 0.78
N GLU A 316 2.22 -9.02 0.19
CA GLU A 316 1.94 -8.72 -1.22
C GLU A 316 2.20 -7.25 -1.55
N PHE A 317 1.72 -6.32 -0.73
CA PHE A 317 1.99 -4.89 -0.90
C PHE A 317 3.48 -4.55 -0.78
N LEU A 318 4.17 -5.08 0.23
CA LEU A 318 5.60 -4.83 0.45
C LEU A 318 6.48 -5.44 -0.64
N THR A 319 6.11 -6.61 -1.19
CA THR A 319 6.87 -7.25 -2.28
C THR A 319 6.57 -6.66 -3.65
N GLY A 320 5.34 -6.24 -3.92
CA GLY A 320 4.95 -5.60 -5.18
C GLY A 320 5.64 -4.25 -5.43
N ASN A 321 5.91 -3.49 -4.36
CA ASN A 321 6.60 -2.19 -4.43
C ASN A 321 8.15 -2.30 -4.35
N TYR A 322 8.69 -3.46 -4.02
CA TYR A 322 10.11 -3.60 -3.67
C TYR A 322 11.05 -3.45 -4.87
N GLY A 323 11.92 -2.46 -4.79
CA GLY A 323 12.82 -2.10 -5.89
C GLY A 323 12.28 -1.01 -6.80
N GLU A 324 11.06 -0.50 -6.55
CA GLU A 324 10.53 0.70 -7.20
C GLU A 324 10.32 1.84 -6.20
N TYR A 325 9.76 1.52 -5.02
CA TYR A 325 9.49 2.48 -3.96
C TYR A 325 10.17 2.09 -2.63
N THR A 326 10.18 3.04 -1.70
CA THR A 326 10.56 2.85 -0.29
C THR A 326 9.45 3.41 0.60
N LEU A 327 8.86 2.60 1.49
CA LEU A 327 7.85 3.11 2.43
C LEU A 327 8.51 3.96 3.53
N SER A 328 7.82 5.02 3.95
CA SER A 328 8.24 5.89 5.05
C SER A 328 7.80 5.35 6.42
N GLY A 329 8.59 5.60 7.46
CA GLY A 329 8.29 5.06 8.80
C GLY A 329 8.94 5.82 9.95
N GLN A 330 8.31 5.76 11.13
CA GLN A 330 8.70 6.50 12.32
C GLN A 330 8.45 5.70 13.61
N THR A 331 9.43 5.70 14.52
CA THR A 331 9.35 5.09 15.86
C THR A 331 8.69 6.04 16.86
N GLU A 332 7.83 5.50 17.72
CA GLU A 332 7.11 6.16 18.80
C GLU A 332 7.42 5.52 20.17
N PHE A 333 7.61 6.36 21.20
CA PHE A 333 7.73 5.91 22.59
C PHE A 333 6.65 6.55 23.47
N VAL A 334 5.61 5.77 23.73
CA VAL A 334 4.44 6.18 24.51
C VAL A 334 4.81 6.44 25.97
N ASN A 335 4.43 7.61 26.49
CA ASN A 335 4.66 7.96 27.89
C ASN A 335 3.35 8.29 28.63
N TYR A 336 2.74 7.25 29.20
CA TYR A 336 1.50 7.30 29.99
C TYR A 336 1.52 8.24 31.22
N ASN A 337 2.67 8.85 31.56
CA ASN A 337 2.74 9.86 32.62
C ASN A 337 2.29 11.26 32.15
N ASN A 338 2.21 11.51 30.83
CA ASN A 338 2.02 12.85 30.28
C ASN A 338 0.58 13.17 29.83
N GLY A 339 -0.23 12.18 29.46
CA GLY A 339 -1.57 12.40 28.91
C GLY A 339 -2.23 11.13 28.36
N PRO A 340 -3.30 11.25 27.54
CA PRO A 340 -3.69 10.19 26.60
C PRO A 340 -2.57 9.95 25.57
N LEU A 341 -2.65 8.85 24.81
CA LEU A 341 -1.71 8.58 23.72
C LEU A 341 -1.79 9.66 22.63
N GLU A 342 -0.62 10.06 22.14
CA GLU A 342 -0.41 10.87 20.95
C GLU A 342 0.83 10.33 20.22
N LEU A 343 0.72 10.05 18.92
CA LEU A 343 1.85 9.70 18.05
C LEU A 343 2.70 10.96 17.85
N THR A 344 3.67 11.17 18.73
CA THR A 344 4.33 12.46 18.94
C THR A 344 5.37 12.75 17.85
N GLU A 345 6.08 11.73 17.38
CA GLU A 345 7.10 11.86 16.35
C GLU A 345 6.45 11.85 14.94
N PHE A 346 5.41 11.04 14.75
CA PHE A 346 4.52 11.06 13.58
C PHE A 346 3.92 12.45 13.37
N ASN A 347 3.37 13.07 14.42
CA ASN A 347 2.78 14.40 14.33
C ASN A 347 3.83 15.47 13.95
N LYS A 348 5.09 15.36 14.43
CA LYS A 348 6.19 16.26 13.97
C LYS A 348 6.49 16.10 12.48
N VAL A 349 6.41 14.89 11.94
CA VAL A 349 6.58 14.67 10.48
C VAL A 349 5.45 15.37 9.72
N VAL A 350 4.19 15.17 10.12
CA VAL A 350 3.03 15.82 9.48
C VAL A 350 3.11 17.36 9.55
N ASP A 351 3.52 17.92 10.69
CA ASP A 351 3.76 19.36 10.86
C ASP A 351 4.91 19.89 9.98
N ALA A 352 5.91 19.04 9.67
CA ALA A 352 7.07 19.40 8.86
C ALA A 352 6.83 19.29 7.35
N THR A 353 6.08 18.28 6.92
CA THR A 353 5.67 18.06 5.52
C THR A 353 4.56 19.01 5.11
N GLY A 354 3.63 19.30 6.03
CA GLY A 354 2.39 20.03 5.76
C GLY A 354 1.20 19.12 5.43
N GLY A 355 1.33 17.79 5.56
CA GLY A 355 0.23 16.84 5.38
C GLY A 355 0.63 15.38 5.20
N ASP A 356 1.79 15.13 4.56
CA ASP A 356 2.31 13.77 4.37
C ASP A 356 2.68 13.10 5.69
N SER A 357 2.38 11.82 5.83
CA SER A 357 2.53 11.07 7.08
C SER A 357 3.29 9.75 6.89
N PRO A 358 4.04 9.27 7.91
CA PRO A 358 4.70 7.97 7.87
C PRO A 358 3.71 6.83 7.56
N ALA A 359 4.03 5.98 6.60
CA ALA A 359 3.24 4.77 6.31
C ALA A 359 3.33 3.75 7.46
N ILE A 360 4.51 3.64 8.10
CA ILE A 360 4.80 2.71 9.19
C ILE A 360 4.93 3.45 10.52
N VAL A 361 4.22 2.98 11.54
CA VAL A 361 4.41 3.36 12.95
C VAL A 361 5.09 2.21 13.69
N ALA A 362 6.26 2.47 14.26
CA ALA A 362 6.99 1.50 15.07
C ALA A 362 6.87 1.78 16.58
N PHE A 363 6.72 0.73 17.39
CA PHE A 363 6.52 0.84 18.84
C PHE A 363 7.18 -0.34 19.58
N ASP A 364 7.33 -0.24 20.90
CA ASP A 364 8.19 -1.13 21.69
C ASP A 364 7.48 -1.74 22.92
N PHE A 365 7.46 -3.07 23.00
CA PHE A 365 6.92 -3.82 24.15
C PHE A 365 7.83 -3.82 25.41
N MET A 366 8.93 -3.07 25.42
CA MET A 366 9.91 -2.95 26.51
C MET A 366 9.31 -2.96 27.94
N ASP A 367 8.23 -2.21 28.20
CA ASP A 367 7.63 -2.11 29.54
C ASP A 367 6.78 -3.32 29.97
N PHE A 368 6.53 -4.30 29.08
CA PHE A 368 5.87 -5.56 29.41
C PHE A 368 6.83 -6.63 29.98
N SER A 369 8.15 -6.51 29.78
CA SER A 369 9.12 -7.46 30.37
C SER A 369 8.96 -7.54 31.88
N SER A 370 8.84 -8.75 32.44
CA SER A 370 8.42 -8.92 33.85
C SER A 370 9.38 -8.28 34.85
N SER A 371 10.67 -8.15 34.50
CA SER A 371 11.68 -7.47 35.31
C SER A 371 11.45 -5.96 35.42
N ARG A 372 10.92 -5.29 34.38
CA ARG A 372 10.50 -3.88 34.42
C ARG A 372 9.21 -3.71 35.21
N VAL A 373 8.22 -4.57 34.98
CA VAL A 373 6.95 -4.58 35.74
C VAL A 373 7.21 -4.80 37.23
N ALA A 374 8.15 -5.68 37.59
CA ALA A 374 8.57 -5.91 38.98
C ALA A 374 9.21 -4.68 39.66
N CYS A 375 9.88 -3.81 38.89
CA CYS A 375 10.40 -2.53 39.35
C CYS A 375 9.39 -1.36 39.24
N GLY A 376 8.17 -1.62 38.77
CA GLY A 376 7.07 -0.65 38.77
C GLY A 376 6.84 0.08 37.45
N ALA A 377 7.37 -0.43 36.33
CA ALA A 377 6.90 -0.02 35.00
C ALA A 377 5.41 -0.32 34.81
N THR A 378 4.73 0.48 34.00
CA THR A 378 3.29 0.36 33.71
C THR A 378 3.07 0.49 32.21
N PRO A 379 3.02 -0.62 31.45
CA PRO A 379 2.89 -0.60 29.99
C PRO A 379 1.54 -0.08 29.46
N GLY A 380 0.60 0.25 30.35
CA GLY A 380 -0.62 0.97 30.00
C GLY A 380 -1.60 0.16 29.17
N THR A 381 -1.85 0.63 27.96
CA THR A 381 -2.83 0.10 26.98
C THR A 381 -2.20 0.07 25.58
N LEU A 382 -0.88 -0.13 25.49
CA LEU A 382 -0.10 0.10 24.27
C LEU A 382 -0.67 -0.63 23.06
N SER A 383 -1.06 -1.89 23.23
CA SER A 383 -1.64 -2.69 22.18
C SER A 383 -3.00 -2.13 21.73
N GLU A 384 -3.90 -1.86 22.69
CA GLU A 384 -5.21 -1.27 22.43
C GLU A 384 -5.11 0.13 21.78
N ASP A 385 -4.12 0.94 22.16
CA ASP A 385 -3.89 2.27 21.60
C ASP A 385 -3.29 2.18 20.17
N MET A 386 -2.40 1.23 19.88
CA MET A 386 -1.86 0.99 18.52
C MET A 386 -2.91 0.37 17.58
N ILE A 387 -3.74 -0.55 18.08
CA ILE A 387 -4.93 -1.06 17.38
C ILE A 387 -5.85 0.11 17.00
N THR A 388 -6.09 1.02 17.95
CA THR A 388 -6.91 2.22 17.73
C THR A 388 -6.31 3.12 16.65
N GLU A 389 -4.99 3.34 16.64
CA GLU A 389 -4.35 4.19 15.61
C GLU A 389 -4.27 3.53 14.23
N HIS A 390 -4.10 2.20 14.16
CA HIS A 390 -4.28 1.45 12.91
C HIS A 390 -5.72 1.59 12.39
N GLN A 391 -6.74 1.32 13.20
CA GLN A 391 -8.14 1.46 12.80
C GLN A 391 -8.52 2.92 12.42
N ASN A 392 -7.91 3.91 13.10
CA ASN A 392 -8.15 5.33 12.82
C ASN A 392 -7.55 5.82 11.49
N ARG A 393 -6.46 5.21 11.00
CA ARG A 393 -5.57 5.80 9.98
C ARG A 393 -5.11 4.84 8.87
N ASN A 394 -5.21 3.53 9.07
CA ASN A 394 -4.57 2.46 8.29
C ASN A 394 -3.02 2.49 8.28
N VAL A 395 -2.39 2.87 9.39
CA VAL A 395 -0.91 2.81 9.52
C VAL A 395 -0.42 1.36 9.62
N ILE A 396 0.67 1.02 8.94
CA ILE A 396 1.35 -0.28 9.10
C ILE A 396 2.03 -0.29 10.48
N LEU A 397 1.86 -1.38 11.23
CA LEU A 397 2.38 -1.50 12.59
C LEU A 397 3.66 -2.34 12.65
N SER A 398 4.70 -1.80 13.30
CA SER A 398 6.01 -2.45 13.46
C SER A 398 6.43 -2.56 14.92
N ALA A 399 6.19 -3.70 15.54
CA ALA A 399 6.55 -3.94 16.93
C ALA A 399 8.01 -4.39 17.08
N LEU A 400 8.77 -3.71 17.95
CA LEU A 400 10.07 -4.16 18.45
C LEU A 400 9.97 -4.51 19.95
N TRP A 401 11.06 -5.05 20.52
CA TRP A 401 11.10 -5.36 21.95
C TRP A 401 12.50 -5.20 22.55
N HIS A 402 12.72 -4.11 23.29
CA HIS A 402 13.89 -4.00 24.18
C HIS A 402 13.70 -4.87 25.43
N TRP A 403 13.83 -6.19 25.24
CA TRP A 403 13.56 -7.20 26.28
C TRP A 403 14.47 -7.01 27.50
N ASN A 404 13.92 -6.45 28.58
CA ASN A 404 14.65 -6.23 29.82
C ASN A 404 14.84 -7.57 30.55
N ALA A 405 16.08 -8.06 30.70
CA ALA A 405 16.37 -9.45 31.05
C ALA A 405 15.50 -9.97 32.24
N PRO A 406 14.85 -11.15 32.12
CA PRO A 406 13.82 -11.57 33.07
C PRO A 406 14.37 -11.90 34.46
N MET A 407 15.67 -12.17 34.58
CA MET A 407 16.38 -12.41 35.83
C MET A 407 17.77 -11.75 35.83
N HIS A 408 18.40 -11.72 37.02
CA HIS A 408 19.83 -11.41 37.21
C HIS A 408 20.29 -10.00 36.83
N LEU A 409 19.38 -9.01 36.86
CA LEU A 409 19.70 -7.58 36.76
C LEU A 409 20.72 -7.14 37.83
N VAL A 410 21.57 -6.17 37.48
CA VAL A 410 22.54 -5.56 38.39
C VAL A 410 21.83 -4.75 39.48
N ASP A 411 20.94 -3.83 39.09
CA ASP A 411 20.08 -3.03 39.97
C ASP A 411 18.81 -3.81 40.40
N SER A 412 19.00 -5.03 40.92
CA SER A 412 17.92 -5.98 41.23
C SER A 412 17.06 -5.64 42.46
N ASP A 413 17.37 -4.56 43.20
CA ASP A 413 16.45 -3.96 44.19
C ASP A 413 15.77 -2.67 43.68
N CYS A 414 15.86 -2.40 42.37
CA CYS A 414 15.26 -1.27 41.67
C CYS A 414 15.71 0.09 42.23
N SER A 415 16.90 0.15 42.83
CA SER A 415 17.40 1.31 43.58
C SER A 415 17.51 2.57 42.73
N SER A 416 17.72 2.41 41.41
CA SER A 416 17.97 3.50 40.45
C SER A 416 19.28 4.27 40.71
N ASP A 417 20.09 3.86 41.69
CA ASP A 417 21.35 4.51 42.10
C ASP A 417 22.58 3.95 41.33
N VAL A 418 22.42 2.90 40.52
CA VAL A 418 23.51 2.26 39.77
C VAL A 418 23.73 2.97 38.42
N SER A 419 24.66 3.91 38.41
CA SER A 419 24.98 4.78 37.26
C SER A 419 25.33 4.02 35.96
N GLY A 420 24.37 3.93 35.04
CA GLY A 420 24.51 3.25 33.74
C GLY A 420 24.13 1.76 33.73
N GLU A 421 23.70 1.22 34.88
CA GLU A 421 23.34 -0.18 35.08
C GLU A 421 22.01 -0.31 35.88
N ALA A 422 21.23 0.78 35.95
CA ALA A 422 19.93 0.84 36.62
C ALA A 422 18.89 -0.09 35.96
N TRP A 423 17.86 -0.49 36.70
CA TRP A 423 16.98 -1.61 36.31
C TRP A 423 16.31 -1.49 34.94
N TRP A 424 16.00 -0.25 34.50
CA TRP A 424 15.40 0.04 33.20
C TRP A 424 16.39 -0.09 32.02
N HIS A 425 17.70 -0.16 32.28
CA HIS A 425 18.72 -0.51 31.27
C HIS A 425 18.90 -2.02 31.13
N GLY A 426 18.12 -2.87 31.82
CA GLY A 426 18.31 -4.32 31.93
C GLY A 426 18.25 -5.14 30.63
N PHE A 427 17.93 -4.51 29.49
CA PHE A 427 18.13 -5.10 28.16
C PHE A 427 19.60 -5.02 27.69
N TYR A 428 20.38 -4.06 28.18
CA TYR A 428 21.82 -3.97 27.92
C TYR A 428 22.62 -5.02 28.71
N THR A 429 23.60 -5.62 28.04
CA THR A 429 24.60 -6.55 28.57
C THR A 429 25.36 -6.03 29.80
N SER A 430 25.51 -4.71 29.96
CA SER A 430 26.15 -4.12 31.16
C SER A 430 25.25 -4.10 32.40
N ALA A 431 23.93 -4.10 32.23
CA ALA A 431 22.95 -3.96 33.32
C ALA A 431 22.38 -5.30 33.82
N THR A 432 22.83 -6.43 33.25
CA THR A 432 22.40 -7.77 33.65
C THR A 432 23.57 -8.76 33.72
N SER A 433 23.37 -9.84 34.47
CA SER A 433 24.27 -10.99 34.55
C SER A 433 23.61 -12.30 34.10
N PHE A 434 22.51 -12.18 33.33
CA PHE A 434 21.77 -13.30 32.76
C PHE A 434 22.62 -14.11 31.76
N ASP A 435 22.69 -15.43 31.96
CA ASP A 435 23.43 -16.37 31.11
C ASP A 435 22.46 -17.14 30.21
N LEU A 436 22.18 -16.59 29.03
CA LEU A 436 21.30 -17.19 28.03
C LEU A 436 21.77 -18.59 27.60
N ALA A 437 23.09 -18.81 27.49
CA ALA A 437 23.64 -20.10 27.11
C ALA A 437 23.45 -21.17 28.19
N ALA A 438 23.43 -20.79 29.47
CA ALA A 438 23.04 -21.66 30.57
C ALA A 438 21.52 -21.90 30.62
N ALA A 439 20.70 -20.87 30.40
CA ALA A 439 19.24 -20.98 30.38
C ALA A 439 18.74 -21.96 29.30
N LEU A 440 19.18 -21.78 28.05
CA LEU A 440 18.84 -22.66 26.93
C LEU A 440 19.42 -24.09 27.06
N ALA A 441 20.37 -24.32 27.98
CA ALA A 441 20.97 -25.63 28.22
C ALA A 441 20.22 -26.47 29.28
N ASP A 442 19.25 -25.89 30.00
CA ASP A 442 18.35 -26.62 30.90
C ASP A 442 16.94 -26.00 30.90
N GLU A 443 16.04 -26.58 30.11
CA GLU A 443 14.61 -26.24 30.01
C GLU A 443 13.85 -26.33 31.35
N ASN A 444 14.47 -26.89 32.40
CA ASN A 444 13.90 -27.01 33.75
C ASN A 444 14.50 -25.97 34.71
N SER A 445 15.34 -25.05 34.22
CA SER A 445 15.91 -23.96 35.01
C SER A 445 14.89 -22.84 35.25
N PRO A 446 14.92 -22.16 36.42
CA PRO A 446 14.14 -20.95 36.64
C PRO A 446 14.43 -19.87 35.59
N GLU A 447 15.65 -19.80 35.08
CA GLU A 447 16.05 -18.90 34.02
C GLU A 447 15.32 -19.17 32.69
N TYR A 448 15.11 -20.44 32.34
CA TYR A 448 14.30 -20.82 31.16
C TYR A 448 12.79 -20.62 31.40
N GLU A 449 12.29 -20.97 32.58
CA GLU A 449 10.91 -20.70 32.99
C GLU A 449 10.59 -19.20 32.90
N ALA A 450 11.53 -18.33 33.29
CA ALA A 450 11.40 -16.88 33.23
C ALA A 450 11.50 -16.32 31.79
N LEU A 451 12.32 -16.91 30.91
CA LEU A 451 12.30 -16.58 29.47
C LEU A 451 10.93 -16.87 28.86
N VAL A 452 10.41 -18.08 29.05
CA VAL A 452 9.09 -18.47 28.49
C VAL A 452 7.96 -17.65 29.11
N THR A 453 8.05 -17.28 30.40
CA THR A 453 7.06 -16.40 31.04
C THR A 453 6.97 -15.01 30.40
N ASP A 454 8.10 -14.41 30.04
CA ASP A 454 8.12 -13.13 29.32
C ASP A 454 7.61 -13.28 27.88
N ILE A 455 7.96 -14.36 27.17
CA ILE A 455 7.43 -14.63 25.82
C ILE A 455 5.90 -14.82 25.85
N ASP A 456 5.38 -15.56 26.82
CA ASP A 456 3.93 -15.79 26.98
C ASP A 456 3.18 -14.49 27.34
N ALA A 457 3.85 -13.52 27.99
CA ALA A 457 3.28 -12.20 28.25
C ALA A 457 3.22 -11.34 26.97
N ILE A 458 4.22 -11.40 26.10
CA ILE A 458 4.19 -10.73 24.78
C ILE A 458 3.19 -11.40 23.83
N ALA A 459 3.06 -12.72 23.86
CA ALA A 459 2.06 -13.45 23.07
C ALA A 459 0.63 -12.94 23.35
N ALA A 460 0.28 -12.72 24.62
CA ALA A 460 -1.02 -12.21 25.04
C ALA A 460 -1.28 -10.74 24.64
N GLU A 461 -0.26 -10.00 24.22
CA GLU A 461 -0.37 -8.65 23.66
C GLU A 461 -0.46 -8.69 22.12
N LEU A 462 0.37 -9.52 21.46
CA LEU A 462 0.30 -9.78 20.02
C LEU A 462 -1.05 -10.35 19.58
N GLN A 463 -1.64 -11.25 20.39
CA GLN A 463 -2.98 -11.81 20.19
C GLN A 463 -4.05 -10.72 20.00
N LYS A 464 -3.94 -9.57 20.68
CA LYS A 464 -4.95 -8.50 20.58
C LYS A 464 -5.01 -7.88 19.19
N PHE A 465 -3.88 -7.88 18.46
CA PHE A 465 -3.81 -7.40 17.10
C PHE A 465 -4.41 -8.43 16.13
N GLU A 466 -4.14 -9.72 16.35
CA GLU A 466 -4.74 -10.82 15.59
C GLU A 466 -6.27 -10.91 15.77
N ASP A 467 -6.74 -10.82 17.02
CA ASP A 467 -8.17 -10.71 17.38
C ASP A 467 -8.87 -9.50 16.71
N ALA A 468 -8.09 -8.53 16.22
CA ALA A 468 -8.53 -7.34 15.49
C ALA A 468 -8.26 -7.38 13.97
N GLY A 469 -7.70 -8.47 13.44
CA GLY A 469 -7.33 -8.63 12.02
C GLY A 469 -6.07 -7.86 11.58
N ILE A 470 -5.21 -7.44 12.52
CA ILE A 470 -4.12 -6.50 12.26
C ILE A 470 -2.77 -7.25 12.17
N PRO A 471 -2.07 -7.18 11.02
CA PRO A 471 -0.76 -7.79 10.85
C PRO A 471 0.35 -6.92 11.46
N ILE A 472 1.40 -7.57 11.97
CA ILE A 472 2.52 -6.90 12.65
C ILE A 472 3.84 -7.24 11.99
N LEU A 473 4.62 -6.21 11.61
CA LEU A 473 6.04 -6.34 11.33
C LEU A 473 6.77 -6.58 12.65
N TRP A 474 7.00 -7.85 12.98
CA TRP A 474 7.51 -8.28 14.29
C TRP A 474 9.04 -8.37 14.26
N ARG A 475 9.69 -7.47 15.01
CA ARG A 475 11.15 -7.27 15.03
C ARG A 475 11.77 -7.55 16.42
N PRO A 476 11.72 -8.80 16.93
CA PRO A 476 12.32 -9.16 18.21
C PRO A 476 13.85 -9.31 18.10
N LEU A 477 14.54 -9.29 19.24
CA LEU A 477 15.99 -9.59 19.34
C LEU A 477 16.89 -8.80 18.38
N HIS A 478 16.53 -7.54 18.08
CA HIS A 478 17.25 -6.67 17.16
C HIS A 478 18.70 -6.41 17.59
N GLU A 479 19.53 -5.96 16.64
CA GLU A 479 20.95 -5.63 16.81
C GLU A 479 21.85 -6.69 17.48
N ALA A 480 21.42 -7.96 17.56
CA ALA A 480 22.08 -9.00 18.36
C ALA A 480 23.60 -9.15 18.07
N GLU A 481 23.98 -8.91 16.82
CA GLU A 481 25.37 -8.91 16.34
C GLU A 481 26.30 -7.94 17.11
N GLY A 482 25.77 -6.81 17.58
CA GLY A 482 26.52 -5.81 18.35
C GLY A 482 26.91 -6.27 19.76
N GLY A 483 26.21 -7.26 20.32
CA GLY A 483 26.46 -7.81 21.66
C GLY A 483 26.19 -6.86 22.83
N TRP A 484 25.75 -5.61 22.57
CA TRP A 484 25.38 -4.64 23.60
C TRP A 484 24.05 -4.99 24.29
N PHE A 485 23.17 -5.74 23.64
CA PHE A 485 22.01 -6.38 24.27
C PHE A 485 22.31 -7.82 24.72
N TRP A 486 21.68 -8.26 25.81
CA TRP A 486 22.05 -9.52 26.48
C TRP A 486 21.81 -10.77 25.61
N TRP A 487 20.84 -10.73 24.69
CA TRP A 487 20.58 -11.81 23.74
C TRP A 487 21.72 -12.00 22.72
N GLY A 488 22.44 -10.92 22.39
CA GLY A 488 23.65 -10.96 21.56
C GLY A 488 24.90 -11.47 22.30
N ASN A 489 25.03 -11.16 23.59
CA ASN A 489 26.24 -11.44 24.39
C ASN A 489 26.63 -12.93 24.49
N ALA A 490 25.70 -13.86 24.26
CA ALA A 490 25.97 -15.30 24.24
C ALA A 490 26.49 -15.84 22.89
N GLY A 491 26.52 -15.00 21.84
CA GLY A 491 27.00 -15.34 20.50
C GLY A 491 25.95 -16.00 19.60
N PRO A 492 26.27 -16.19 18.31
CA PRO A 492 25.29 -16.50 17.26
C PRO A 492 24.48 -17.78 17.50
N GLU A 493 25.10 -18.85 18.02
CA GLU A 493 24.38 -20.11 18.27
C GLU A 493 23.32 -19.98 19.37
N ALA A 494 23.54 -19.15 20.38
CA ALA A 494 22.58 -18.88 21.45
C ALA A 494 21.46 -17.95 20.99
N LEU A 495 21.79 -16.92 20.19
CA LEU A 495 20.82 -16.04 19.53
C LEU A 495 19.87 -16.85 18.64
N LYS A 496 20.39 -17.70 17.74
CA LYS A 496 19.55 -18.49 16.82
C LYS A 496 18.66 -19.49 17.57
N ALA A 497 19.15 -20.07 18.66
CA ALA A 497 18.33 -20.93 19.52
C ALA A 497 17.23 -20.16 20.27
N LEU A 498 17.47 -18.93 20.72
CA LEU A 498 16.44 -18.06 21.30
C LEU A 498 15.43 -17.57 20.25
N TRP A 499 15.87 -17.27 19.03
CA TRP A 499 15.00 -16.90 17.91
C TRP A 499 14.05 -18.03 17.54
N ILE A 500 14.56 -19.26 17.39
CA ILE A 500 13.72 -20.43 17.10
C ILE A 500 12.78 -20.72 18.27
N LEU A 501 13.21 -20.54 19.53
CA LEU A 501 12.32 -20.62 20.70
C LEU A 501 11.20 -19.58 20.63
N LEU A 502 11.48 -18.34 20.25
CA LEU A 502 10.44 -17.32 20.03
C LEU A 502 9.47 -17.73 18.92
N PHE A 503 9.96 -18.19 17.78
CA PHE A 503 9.15 -18.59 16.63
C PHE A 503 8.21 -19.76 16.96
N GLU A 504 8.77 -20.87 17.45
CA GLU A 504 8.01 -22.06 17.84
C GLU A 504 7.06 -21.76 19.02
N ARG A 505 7.36 -20.77 19.86
CA ARG A 505 6.48 -20.37 20.97
C ARG A 505 5.31 -19.50 20.52
N LEU A 506 5.56 -18.45 19.74
CA LEU A 506 4.53 -17.51 19.30
C LEU A 506 3.64 -18.15 18.22
N THR A 507 4.23 -18.56 17.10
CA THR A 507 3.47 -19.02 15.92
C THR A 507 2.98 -20.48 16.03
N VAL A 508 3.65 -21.36 16.80
CA VAL A 508 3.31 -22.81 16.84
C VAL A 508 2.72 -23.28 18.19
N ALA A 509 2.74 -22.43 19.23
CA ALA A 509 2.22 -22.79 20.56
C ALA A 509 1.26 -21.76 21.20
N HIS A 510 1.18 -20.56 20.64
CA HIS A 510 0.07 -19.61 20.85
C HIS A 510 -0.75 -19.38 19.58
N ASP A 511 -0.45 -20.11 18.49
CA ASP A 511 -1.13 -20.06 17.19
C ASP A 511 -1.19 -18.64 16.56
N LEU A 512 -0.16 -17.80 16.79
CA LEU A 512 -0.07 -16.43 16.27
C LEU A 512 0.34 -16.40 14.78
N ASP A 513 -0.66 -16.19 13.94
CA ASP A 513 -0.66 -16.18 12.48
C ASP A 513 -0.58 -14.76 11.88
N ASN A 514 -0.68 -13.70 12.69
CA ASN A 514 -0.59 -12.29 12.25
C ASN A 514 0.85 -11.72 12.12
N LEU A 515 1.89 -12.51 12.37
CA LEU A 515 3.28 -12.03 12.51
C LEU A 515 4.11 -12.16 11.23
N ILE A 516 4.69 -11.05 10.77
CA ILE A 516 5.70 -11.00 9.70
C ILE A 516 7.08 -10.81 10.36
N TRP A 517 7.96 -11.79 10.25
CA TRP A 517 9.18 -11.87 11.05
C TRP A 517 10.35 -11.08 10.45
N VAL A 518 10.80 -10.03 11.15
CA VAL A 518 11.84 -9.09 10.72
C VAL A 518 13.13 -9.29 11.52
N TYR A 519 14.20 -9.79 10.89
CA TYR A 519 15.50 -10.01 11.52
C TYR A 519 16.52 -8.93 11.12
N THR A 520 17.20 -8.30 12.08
CA THR A 520 18.12 -7.17 11.79
C THR A 520 19.61 -7.50 11.96
N PHE A 521 20.43 -6.83 11.16
CA PHE A 521 21.88 -6.71 11.33
C PHE A 521 22.25 -5.28 11.79
N ALA A 522 23.39 -5.11 12.46
CA ALA A 522 23.80 -3.80 13.01
C ALA A 522 25.32 -3.54 13.03
N SER A 523 26.17 -4.49 12.60
CA SER A 523 27.64 -4.39 12.73
C SER A 523 28.36 -4.91 11.46
N ASP A 524 29.10 -6.02 11.52
CA ASP A 524 29.90 -6.52 10.37
C ASP A 524 29.10 -7.32 9.31
N LEU A 525 27.78 -7.44 9.54
CA LEU A 525 26.80 -8.16 8.74
C LEU A 525 27.11 -9.67 8.62
N SER A 526 27.71 -10.31 9.62
CA SER A 526 28.10 -11.73 9.56
C SER A 526 26.89 -12.66 9.44
N ALA A 527 26.92 -13.50 8.41
CA ALA A 527 25.89 -14.52 8.17
C ALA A 527 25.80 -15.59 9.26
N ASP A 528 26.77 -15.68 10.19
CA ASP A 528 26.74 -16.65 11.29
C ASP A 528 25.57 -16.42 12.26
N TRP A 529 25.07 -15.18 12.37
CA TRP A 529 23.97 -14.79 13.25
C TRP A 529 22.57 -15.07 12.68
N TYR A 530 22.45 -15.26 11.36
CA TYR A 530 21.14 -15.36 10.69
C TYR A 530 20.37 -16.62 11.12
N PRO A 531 19.10 -16.51 11.60
CA PRO A 531 18.30 -17.66 12.04
C PRO A 531 18.02 -18.69 10.94
N GLY A 532 17.81 -18.23 9.70
CA GLY A 532 17.57 -19.07 8.52
C GLY A 532 16.31 -18.67 7.74
N ASP A 533 16.28 -19.02 6.45
CA ASP A 533 15.22 -18.66 5.49
C ASP A 533 13.78 -19.03 5.92
N ALA A 534 13.65 -20.00 6.85
CA ALA A 534 12.40 -20.58 7.33
C ALA A 534 11.87 -19.95 8.65
N TYR A 535 12.57 -18.95 9.21
CA TYR A 535 12.22 -18.30 10.47
C TYR A 535 12.22 -16.76 10.38
N VAL A 536 12.33 -16.21 9.18
CA VAL A 536 12.48 -14.77 8.89
C VAL A 536 11.81 -14.46 7.55
N ASP A 537 10.98 -13.41 7.48
CA ASP A 537 10.36 -12.91 6.25
C ASP A 537 11.12 -11.73 5.64
N ILE A 538 11.60 -10.81 6.49
CA ILE A 538 12.28 -9.57 6.09
C ILE A 538 13.64 -9.47 6.77
N VAL A 539 14.64 -8.99 6.04
CA VAL A 539 15.98 -8.72 6.56
C VAL A 539 16.18 -7.22 6.74
N GLY A 540 16.38 -6.79 7.98
CA GLY A 540 16.64 -5.41 8.34
C GLY A 540 18.13 -5.07 8.46
N TYR A 541 18.43 -3.77 8.34
CA TYR A 541 19.65 -3.14 8.85
C TYR A 541 19.26 -2.00 9.78
N ASP A 542 19.85 -1.97 10.98
CA ASP A 542 19.71 -0.87 11.93
C ASP A 542 20.96 0.03 11.77
N GLY A 543 20.77 1.25 11.25
CA GLY A 543 21.83 2.08 10.67
C GLY A 543 21.89 3.51 11.22
N TYR A 544 22.87 3.80 12.07
CA TYR A 544 23.01 5.10 12.74
C TYR A 544 24.27 5.87 12.31
N ASP A 545 24.07 7.05 11.71
CA ASP A 545 25.13 8.01 11.34
C ASP A 545 24.79 9.45 11.81
N GLY A 546 24.28 9.56 13.04
CA GLY A 546 23.82 10.85 13.58
C GLY A 546 22.67 11.44 12.78
N ASN A 547 22.81 12.71 12.38
CA ASN A 547 21.87 13.43 11.52
C ASN A 547 22.33 13.53 10.05
N ASN A 548 23.16 12.59 9.58
CA ASN A 548 23.59 12.53 8.19
C ASN A 548 22.51 11.93 7.27
N ARG A 549 21.50 12.74 6.90
CA ARG A 549 20.40 12.32 5.98
C ARG A 549 20.90 11.85 4.61
N ASP A 550 22.09 12.30 4.21
CA ASP A 550 22.67 12.03 2.89
C ASP A 550 23.25 10.61 2.78
N ASN A 551 23.40 9.87 3.90
CA ASN A 551 23.99 8.52 3.90
C ASN A 551 22.98 7.45 3.43
N PRO A 552 23.18 6.81 2.25
CA PRO A 552 22.22 5.84 1.73
C PRO A 552 22.40 4.43 2.32
N PHE A 553 23.43 4.21 3.16
CA PHE A 553 23.86 2.88 3.64
C PHE A 553 24.06 1.86 2.51
N SER A 554 24.49 2.33 1.33
CA SER A 554 24.49 1.56 0.07
C SER A 554 25.41 0.32 0.08
N ALA A 555 26.50 0.35 0.85
CA ALA A 555 27.39 -0.79 1.02
C ALA A 555 26.73 -1.91 1.85
N GLN A 556 25.97 -1.55 2.88
CA GLN A 556 25.19 -2.47 3.72
C GLN A 556 24.02 -3.04 2.92
N PHE A 557 23.26 -2.18 2.22
CA PHE A 557 22.21 -2.60 1.31
C PHE A 557 22.72 -3.61 0.29
N ALA A 558 23.80 -3.28 -0.43
CA ALA A 558 24.39 -4.17 -1.43
C ALA A 558 24.86 -5.50 -0.82
N THR A 559 25.36 -5.50 0.42
CA THR A 559 25.80 -6.72 1.11
C THR A 559 24.62 -7.63 1.47
N LEU A 560 23.56 -7.07 2.04
CA LEU A 560 22.35 -7.82 2.41
C LEU A 560 21.59 -8.29 1.17
N LYS A 561 21.35 -7.40 0.20
CA LYS A 561 20.78 -7.72 -1.10
C LYS A 561 21.54 -8.84 -1.80
N ASN A 562 22.87 -8.77 -1.94
CA ASN A 562 23.64 -9.84 -2.61
C ASN A 562 23.53 -11.20 -1.90
N ARG A 563 23.17 -11.23 -0.61
CA ARG A 563 22.92 -12.45 0.16
C ARG A 563 21.49 -12.98 -0.04
N TYR A 564 20.50 -12.09 -0.04
CA TYR A 564 19.06 -12.41 0.04
C TYR A 564 18.22 -12.03 -1.20
N ASN A 565 18.85 -11.63 -2.31
CA ASN A 565 18.16 -11.18 -3.54
C ASN A 565 17.12 -12.22 -4.02
N GLY A 566 15.88 -11.78 -4.28
CA GLY A 566 14.78 -12.65 -4.69
C GLY A 566 14.33 -13.67 -3.64
N LYS A 567 14.78 -13.56 -2.39
CA LYS A 567 14.39 -14.45 -1.26
C LYS A 567 13.64 -13.75 -0.14
N LYS A 568 14.11 -12.55 0.23
CA LYS A 568 13.62 -11.76 1.36
C LYS A 568 13.72 -10.28 1.00
N LEU A 569 12.81 -9.49 1.54
CA LEU A 569 12.90 -8.03 1.48
C LEU A 569 14.11 -7.53 2.29
N VAL A 570 14.68 -6.39 1.88
CA VAL A 570 15.79 -5.74 2.60
C VAL A 570 15.35 -4.33 2.99
N ALA A 571 15.33 -4.02 4.29
CA ALA A 571 14.78 -2.77 4.84
C ALA A 571 15.75 -2.07 5.82
N LEU A 572 15.61 -0.75 5.96
CA LEU A 572 16.37 0.07 6.91
C LEU A 572 15.54 0.20 8.20
N THR A 573 15.60 -0.85 9.03
CA THR A 573 14.69 -1.09 10.15
C THR A 573 14.85 -0.14 11.33
N GLU A 574 16.00 0.53 11.42
CA GLU A 574 16.19 1.75 12.21
C GLU A 574 17.13 2.70 11.45
N THR A 575 16.86 4.01 11.51
CA THR A 575 17.80 5.06 11.11
C THR A 575 17.76 6.24 12.08
N GLY A 576 18.92 6.84 12.34
CA GLY A 576 19.05 7.97 13.25
C GLY A 576 18.30 9.23 12.81
N THR A 577 18.17 9.46 11.50
CA THR A 577 17.44 10.60 10.94
C THR A 577 16.64 10.21 9.70
N ILE A 578 15.74 11.09 9.25
CA ILE A 578 14.91 10.89 8.06
C ILE A 578 15.83 10.95 6.83
N PRO A 579 15.98 9.85 6.06
CA PRO A 579 16.98 9.77 5.00
C PRO A 579 16.57 10.57 3.76
N ASP A 580 17.53 10.89 2.90
CA ASP A 580 17.26 11.27 1.51
C ASP A 580 17.01 10.01 0.66
N VAL A 581 15.74 9.73 0.35
CA VAL A 581 15.34 8.55 -0.42
C VAL A 581 15.72 8.67 -1.90
N ALA A 582 15.82 9.88 -2.45
CA ALA A 582 16.33 10.08 -3.81
C ALA A 582 17.81 9.71 -3.90
N ALA A 583 18.63 10.17 -2.94
CA ALA A 583 20.03 9.77 -2.83
C ALA A 583 20.21 8.27 -2.56
N MET A 584 19.27 7.62 -1.85
CA MET A 584 19.22 6.15 -1.73
C MET A 584 18.97 5.48 -3.08
N HIS A 585 17.97 5.92 -3.83
CA HIS A 585 17.62 5.34 -5.14
C HIS A 585 18.75 5.54 -6.16
N ASP A 586 19.37 6.73 -6.21
CA ASP A 586 20.55 7.03 -7.02
C ASP A 586 21.78 6.20 -6.63
N ALA A 587 21.96 5.91 -5.34
CA ALA A 587 22.97 4.97 -4.83
C ALA A 587 22.62 3.48 -5.08
N ASN A 588 21.49 3.18 -5.74
CA ASN A 588 20.91 1.85 -5.92
C ASN A 588 20.62 1.11 -4.59
N ALA A 589 20.37 1.87 -3.53
CA ALA A 589 20.02 1.44 -2.18
C ALA A 589 18.48 1.37 -2.00
N TRP A 590 17.84 0.48 -2.76
CA TRP A 590 16.40 0.27 -2.79
C TRP A 590 15.88 -0.44 -1.53
N TRP A 591 15.99 0.19 -0.38
CA TRP A 591 15.41 -0.29 0.88
C TRP A 591 13.87 -0.40 0.72
N SER A 592 13.28 -1.52 1.16
CA SER A 592 11.83 -1.75 1.09
C SER A 592 11.04 -0.72 1.90
N PHE A 593 11.57 -0.37 3.07
CA PHE A 593 11.09 0.70 3.92
C PHE A 593 12.24 1.27 4.76
N PHE A 594 12.06 2.46 5.31
CA PHE A 594 12.87 2.99 6.41
C PHE A 594 12.00 3.21 7.65
N ILE A 595 12.59 3.12 8.85
CA ILE A 595 11.95 3.54 10.10
C ILE A 595 12.91 4.47 10.84
N THR A 596 12.56 5.75 10.96
CA THR A 596 13.38 6.72 11.70
C THR A 596 13.14 6.60 13.20
N TRP A 597 14.22 6.70 13.98
CA TRP A 597 14.15 6.66 15.44
C TRP A 597 13.39 7.85 16.05
N ASN A 598 13.04 7.77 17.34
CA ASN A 598 12.42 8.90 18.04
C ASN A 598 13.42 10.06 18.21
N SER A 599 12.91 11.28 18.40
CA SER A 599 13.77 12.43 18.65
C SER A 599 14.54 12.34 19.97
N ASP A 600 15.87 12.48 19.90
CA ASP A 600 16.76 12.67 21.06
C ASP A 600 17.73 13.82 20.80
N GLY A 601 17.38 15.00 21.31
CA GLY A 601 18.10 16.25 21.09
C GLY A 601 18.21 16.65 19.62
N ASP A 602 19.22 17.46 19.31
CA ASP A 602 19.50 17.94 17.94
C ASP A 602 20.18 16.85 17.04
N GLN A 603 20.14 15.57 17.42
CA GLN A 603 20.94 14.49 16.81
C GLN A 603 20.10 13.43 16.09
N TYR A 604 18.91 13.09 16.58
CA TYR A 604 18.10 11.99 16.05
C TYR A 604 16.63 12.37 15.89
N GLY A 605 15.89 11.59 15.09
CA GLY A 605 14.47 11.75 14.84
C GLY A 605 14.10 13.03 14.09
N PRO A 606 12.79 13.36 14.02
CA PRO A 606 12.29 14.59 13.41
C PRO A 606 12.92 15.88 13.96
N ASP A 607 13.17 15.98 15.28
CA ASP A 607 13.81 17.19 15.86
C ASP A 607 15.29 17.35 15.43
N GLY A 608 15.94 16.27 14.99
CA GLY A 608 17.33 16.27 14.48
C GLY A 608 17.47 16.69 13.01
N ALA A 609 16.37 16.83 12.27
CA ALA A 609 16.34 17.20 10.84
C ALA A 609 15.72 18.60 10.64
N ALA A 610 16.01 19.26 9.51
CA ALA A 610 15.32 20.50 9.17
C ALA A 610 13.94 20.18 8.55
N PRO A 611 12.85 20.89 8.88
CA PRO A 611 11.52 20.58 8.34
C PRO A 611 11.44 20.56 6.80
N ALA A 612 12.23 21.41 6.13
CA ALA A 612 12.30 21.41 4.66
C ALA A 612 13.02 20.18 4.08
N ASP A 613 13.91 19.54 4.83
CA ASP A 613 14.56 18.27 4.44
C ASP A 613 13.59 17.10 4.62
N ILE A 614 12.79 17.11 5.70
CA ILE A 614 11.71 16.14 5.94
C ILE A 614 10.68 16.22 4.80
N ALA A 615 10.18 17.43 4.50
CA ALA A 615 9.26 17.67 3.40
C ALA A 615 9.82 17.23 2.04
N ALA A 616 11.10 17.50 1.76
CA ALA A 616 11.74 17.10 0.51
C ALA A 616 11.90 15.57 0.37
N SER A 617 12.10 14.85 1.48
CA SER A 617 12.15 13.38 1.48
C SER A 617 10.77 12.77 1.28
N TYR A 618 9.77 13.23 2.04
CA TYR A 618 8.39 12.70 1.97
C TYR A 618 7.68 13.03 0.65
N ALA A 619 8.00 14.15 0.00
CA ALA A 619 7.42 14.56 -1.28
C ALA A 619 8.17 14.01 -2.51
N PHE A 620 9.07 13.03 -2.35
CA PHE A 620 9.73 12.37 -3.47
C PHE A 620 8.84 11.23 -4.01
N ASP A 621 8.60 11.21 -5.34
CA ASP A 621 7.74 10.22 -6.01
C ASP A 621 8.13 8.75 -5.75
N GLY A 622 9.37 8.48 -5.32
CA GLY A 622 9.85 7.15 -4.93
C GLY A 622 9.53 6.74 -3.48
N VAL A 623 8.82 7.57 -2.71
CA VAL A 623 8.38 7.26 -1.33
C VAL A 623 6.90 6.88 -1.31
N LEU A 624 6.56 5.88 -0.49
CA LEU A 624 5.18 5.56 -0.16
C LEU A 624 4.87 5.99 1.27
N ASN A 625 3.98 6.97 1.39
CA ASN A 625 3.45 7.54 2.63
C ASN A 625 2.11 6.89 3.00
N LEU A 626 1.56 7.28 4.15
CA LEU A 626 0.27 6.77 4.66
C LEU A 626 -0.87 6.87 3.63
N ASP A 627 -0.98 8.01 2.94
CA ASP A 627 -2.01 8.25 1.92
C ASP A 627 -1.87 7.35 0.68
N ASN A 628 -0.75 6.66 0.51
CA ASN A 628 -0.52 5.69 -0.58
C ASN A 628 -0.88 4.25 -0.20
N LEU A 629 -1.28 3.99 1.06
CA LEU A 629 -1.61 2.63 1.52
C LEU A 629 -3.01 2.18 1.07
N PRO A 630 -3.15 0.97 0.48
CA PRO A 630 -4.46 0.39 0.16
C PRO A 630 -5.35 0.31 1.40
N GLY A 631 -6.56 0.87 1.32
CA GLY A 631 -7.49 0.97 2.45
C GLY A 631 -7.33 2.21 3.34
N GLY A 632 -6.41 3.13 3.02
CA GLY A 632 -6.30 4.43 3.69
C GLY A 632 -7.63 5.21 3.67
N ARG A 633 -8.03 5.78 4.82
CA ARG A 633 -9.28 6.55 4.93
C ARG A 633 -9.20 7.81 4.06
N THR A 634 -10.11 7.93 3.09
CA THR A 634 -10.16 9.05 2.15
C THR A 634 -10.31 10.39 2.88
N LYS A 635 -9.32 11.27 2.75
CA LYS A 635 -9.39 12.68 3.16
C LYS A 635 -10.41 13.42 2.28
N PHE A 636 -11.36 14.12 2.90
CA PHE A 636 -12.37 14.89 2.18
C PHE A 636 -11.95 16.35 2.05
N GLY A 637 -11.59 16.74 0.82
CA GLY A 637 -11.23 18.10 0.45
C GLY A 637 -12.43 19.05 0.25
N PRO A 638 -12.20 20.33 -0.08
CA PRO A 638 -13.27 21.27 -0.41
C PRO A 638 -14.09 20.80 -1.64
N GLY A 639 -15.41 20.65 -1.47
CA GLY A 639 -16.28 20.06 -2.48
C GLY A 639 -17.71 19.80 -2.00
N ILE A 640 -18.52 19.17 -2.85
CA ILE A 640 -19.86 18.67 -2.50
C ILE A 640 -19.69 17.30 -1.84
N TYR A 641 -20.13 17.17 -0.59
CA TYR A 641 -20.23 15.89 0.11
C TYR A 641 -21.49 15.13 -0.29
N ASP A 642 -22.64 15.83 -0.33
CA ASP A 642 -23.91 15.24 -0.73
C ASP A 642 -24.83 16.31 -1.33
N ASN A 643 -25.34 16.07 -2.54
CA ASN A 643 -26.36 16.88 -3.20
C ASN A 643 -27.67 16.13 -3.40
N PHE A 644 -27.78 14.89 -2.89
CA PHE A 644 -28.95 14.04 -2.99
C PHE A 644 -29.45 13.79 -4.43
N GLU A 645 -28.63 14.04 -5.45
CA GLU A 645 -28.94 13.64 -6.82
C GLU A 645 -28.63 12.15 -7.01
N ILE A 646 -29.31 11.51 -7.95
CA ILE A 646 -29.03 10.09 -8.25
C ILE A 646 -27.69 10.01 -8.98
N SER A 647 -26.72 9.34 -8.33
CA SER A 647 -25.37 9.14 -8.84
C SER A 647 -25.35 8.40 -10.19
N VAL A 648 -24.33 8.72 -10.99
CA VAL A 648 -24.06 8.19 -12.34
C VAL A 648 -22.65 7.57 -12.43
N GLY A 649 -22.06 7.21 -11.29
CA GLY A 649 -20.67 6.77 -11.21
C GLY A 649 -19.69 7.90 -11.55
N SER A 650 -18.66 7.59 -12.33
CA SER A 650 -17.58 8.49 -12.74
C SER A 650 -17.93 9.48 -13.86
N TRP A 651 -19.15 9.40 -14.42
CA TRP A 651 -19.62 10.31 -15.47
C TRP A 651 -19.75 11.75 -14.99
N HIS A 652 -19.07 12.67 -15.68
CA HIS A 652 -19.08 14.09 -15.34
C HIS A 652 -19.22 14.98 -16.58
N SER A 653 -19.79 16.18 -16.35
CA SER A 653 -19.99 17.20 -17.38
C SER A 653 -18.87 18.25 -17.38
N GLN A 654 -18.60 18.80 -18.56
CA GLN A 654 -17.70 19.93 -18.76
C GLN A 654 -18.29 20.94 -19.76
N ILE A 655 -18.10 22.24 -19.52
CA ILE A 655 -18.35 23.30 -20.51
C ILE A 655 -16.98 23.76 -21.03
N ASN A 656 -16.79 23.71 -22.35
CA ASN A 656 -15.51 24.01 -23.02
C ASN A 656 -14.31 23.26 -22.40
N TRP A 657 -14.50 21.97 -22.06
CA TRP A 657 -13.52 21.11 -21.37
C TRP A 657 -13.13 21.55 -19.94
N SER A 658 -13.89 22.47 -19.33
CA SER A 658 -13.78 22.84 -17.91
C SER A 658 -14.90 22.17 -17.11
N THR A 659 -14.55 21.44 -16.05
CA THR A 659 -15.50 20.67 -15.22
C THR A 659 -16.66 21.52 -14.70
N THR A 660 -17.87 20.97 -14.75
CA THR A 660 -19.12 21.70 -14.48
C THR A 660 -20.05 20.85 -13.59
N PRO A 661 -20.39 21.29 -12.36
CA PRO A 661 -21.30 20.57 -11.46
C PRO A 661 -22.73 20.42 -12.00
N GLY A 662 -23.51 19.48 -11.43
CA GLY A 662 -24.92 19.24 -11.76
C GLY A 662 -25.18 18.09 -12.74
N THR A 663 -24.21 17.16 -12.86
CA THR A 663 -24.36 15.90 -13.61
C THR A 663 -25.10 14.88 -12.74
N LYS A 664 -26.06 14.13 -13.30
CA LYS A 664 -27.00 13.28 -12.52
C LYS A 664 -27.77 12.28 -13.39
N ALA A 665 -28.42 11.29 -12.78
CA ALA A 665 -29.48 10.53 -13.45
C ALA A 665 -30.84 11.22 -13.27
N SER A 666 -31.56 11.49 -14.37
CA SER A 666 -32.87 12.15 -14.38
C SER A 666 -33.89 11.39 -15.23
N ASN A 667 -35.14 11.31 -14.76
CA ASN A 667 -36.26 10.71 -15.49
C ASN A 667 -37.01 11.69 -16.41
N SER A 668 -36.46 12.89 -16.62
CA SER A 668 -36.99 13.91 -17.53
C SER A 668 -37.04 13.44 -19.00
N TRP A 669 -36.15 12.53 -19.36
CA TRP A 669 -36.19 11.70 -20.57
C TRP A 669 -35.37 10.43 -20.34
N ALA A 670 -35.67 9.39 -21.13
CA ALA A 670 -34.81 8.24 -21.37
C ALA A 670 -35.19 7.64 -22.76
N SER A 671 -34.29 6.86 -23.37
CA SER A 671 -34.52 6.08 -24.59
C SER A 671 -34.78 4.58 -24.28
N SER A 672 -34.17 4.09 -23.21
CA SER A 672 -34.39 2.82 -22.51
C SER A 672 -34.94 3.11 -21.10
N GLY A 673 -35.30 2.08 -20.34
CA GLY A 673 -35.54 2.21 -18.88
C GLY A 673 -36.54 3.30 -18.44
N LEU A 674 -36.14 4.06 -17.43
CA LEU A 674 -36.83 5.14 -16.73
C LEU A 674 -35.96 6.40 -16.55
N TYR A 675 -34.64 6.27 -16.54
CA TYR A 675 -33.68 7.35 -16.27
C TYR A 675 -32.66 7.52 -17.42
N SER A 676 -31.98 8.66 -17.44
CA SER A 676 -30.81 8.90 -18.29
C SER A 676 -29.80 9.81 -17.60
N LEU A 677 -28.53 9.75 -18.01
CA LEU A 677 -27.51 10.71 -17.61
C LEU A 677 -27.91 12.08 -18.15
N ALA A 678 -27.96 13.10 -17.29
CA ALA A 678 -28.51 14.41 -17.58
C ALA A 678 -27.70 15.56 -16.98
N ILE A 679 -27.78 16.73 -17.62
CA ILE A 679 -27.43 18.04 -17.03
C ILE A 679 -28.33 19.13 -17.61
N SER A 680 -28.66 20.14 -16.80
CA SER A 680 -29.43 21.32 -17.19
C SER A 680 -28.68 22.60 -16.81
N LYS A 681 -28.62 23.59 -17.72
CA LYS A 681 -27.84 24.83 -17.53
C LYS A 681 -28.49 26.08 -18.13
N ASP A 682 -28.31 27.20 -17.46
CA ASP A 682 -28.48 28.54 -18.04
C ASP A 682 -27.20 28.94 -18.76
N LEU A 683 -27.13 28.63 -20.06
CA LEU A 683 -25.98 28.94 -20.92
C LEU A 683 -25.79 30.46 -21.11
N SER A 684 -26.73 31.30 -20.68
CA SER A 684 -26.63 32.76 -20.77
C SER A 684 -25.89 33.42 -19.60
N GLN A 685 -25.60 32.67 -18.52
CA GLN A 685 -24.66 33.09 -17.47
C GLN A 685 -23.21 32.77 -17.82
N GLU A 686 -22.98 31.81 -18.72
CA GLU A 686 -21.65 31.35 -19.09
C GLU A 686 -20.87 32.39 -19.89
N THR A 687 -19.57 32.49 -19.65
CA THR A 687 -18.71 33.49 -20.33
C THR A 687 -18.53 33.22 -21.82
N SER A 688 -18.61 31.94 -22.21
CA SER A 688 -18.64 31.43 -23.59
C SER A 688 -19.09 29.96 -23.57
N VAL A 689 -19.76 29.50 -24.62
CA VAL A 689 -20.17 28.09 -24.76
C VAL A 689 -19.96 27.66 -26.22
N ASP A 690 -18.79 27.09 -26.48
CA ASP A 690 -18.47 26.44 -27.76
C ASP A 690 -18.95 24.98 -27.76
N SER A 691 -18.84 24.29 -26.61
CA SER A 691 -19.36 22.93 -26.45
C SER A 691 -19.66 22.55 -24.99
N LEU A 692 -20.62 21.64 -24.80
CA LEU A 692 -20.79 20.89 -23.56
C LEU A 692 -20.36 19.44 -23.80
N VAL A 693 -19.66 18.84 -22.85
CA VAL A 693 -19.15 17.46 -22.91
C VAL A 693 -19.70 16.69 -21.72
N PHE A 694 -20.15 15.46 -21.93
CA PHE A 694 -20.11 14.41 -20.91
C PHE A 694 -18.94 13.48 -21.23
N GLN A 695 -18.22 12.99 -20.22
CA GLN A 695 -17.18 11.98 -20.42
C GLN A 695 -17.04 11.08 -19.20
N ASP A 696 -16.40 9.94 -19.43
CA ASP A 696 -16.07 8.93 -18.42
C ASP A 696 -14.74 8.24 -18.77
N TYR A 697 -13.98 7.90 -17.72
CA TYR A 697 -12.71 7.17 -17.77
C TYR A 697 -12.76 6.09 -16.68
N PRO A 698 -13.38 4.93 -16.94
CA PRO A 698 -13.47 3.86 -15.96
C PRO A 698 -12.07 3.42 -15.48
N ALA A 699 -11.93 3.17 -14.18
CA ALA A 699 -10.76 2.50 -13.63
C ALA A 699 -10.69 1.09 -14.23
N GLY A 700 -9.58 0.74 -14.87
CA GLY A 700 -9.50 -0.48 -15.67
C GLY A 700 -10.28 -0.44 -17.00
N GLY A 701 -10.50 0.76 -17.58
CA GLY A 701 -10.87 0.94 -18.99
C GLY A 701 -12.15 0.23 -19.44
N ILE A 702 -12.20 -0.13 -20.74
CA ILE A 702 -13.32 -0.85 -21.36
C ILE A 702 -12.77 -1.85 -22.40
N ASP A 703 -13.01 -3.14 -22.19
CA ASP A 703 -12.78 -4.19 -23.19
C ASP A 703 -13.74 -4.01 -24.37
N VAL A 704 -13.19 -3.93 -25.58
CA VAL A 704 -13.93 -3.90 -26.84
C VAL A 704 -13.42 -4.94 -27.84
N SER A 705 -12.50 -5.83 -27.44
CA SER A 705 -11.87 -6.87 -28.29
C SER A 705 -12.87 -7.84 -28.93
N ALA A 706 -14.02 -8.05 -28.28
CA ALA A 706 -15.13 -8.86 -28.79
C ALA A 706 -16.18 -8.08 -29.60
N ALA A 707 -16.10 -6.74 -29.63
CA ALA A 707 -17.13 -5.85 -30.18
C ALA A 707 -16.71 -5.21 -31.52
N THR A 708 -17.68 -4.96 -32.39
CA THR A 708 -17.45 -4.23 -33.64
C THR A 708 -17.88 -2.76 -33.59
N SER A 709 -18.82 -2.41 -32.72
CA SER A 709 -19.35 -1.07 -32.60
C SER A 709 -19.72 -0.70 -31.16
N LEU A 710 -19.38 0.54 -30.79
CA LEU A 710 -19.91 1.21 -29.61
C LEU A 710 -21.01 2.19 -30.05
N THR A 711 -22.16 2.12 -29.38
CA THR A 711 -23.31 3.00 -29.60
C THR A 711 -23.73 3.67 -28.30
N LEU A 712 -24.30 4.87 -28.38
CA LEU A 712 -25.15 5.41 -27.31
C LEU A 712 -26.22 6.34 -27.90
N THR A 713 -27.30 6.60 -27.16
CA THR A 713 -28.33 7.55 -27.57
C THR A 713 -28.15 8.87 -26.83
N ALA A 714 -27.98 9.95 -27.60
CA ALA A 714 -27.86 11.31 -27.09
C ALA A 714 -29.12 12.12 -27.42
N ARG A 715 -29.41 13.13 -26.59
CA ARG A 715 -30.47 14.11 -26.85
C ARG A 715 -30.13 15.47 -26.25
N THR A 716 -30.60 16.54 -26.90
CA THR A 716 -30.76 17.85 -26.27
C THR A 716 -32.23 18.28 -26.23
N ALA A 717 -32.56 19.18 -25.30
CA ALA A 717 -33.75 20.00 -25.33
C ALA A 717 -33.37 21.46 -24.99
N ASN A 718 -34.08 22.42 -25.59
CA ASN A 718 -33.88 23.87 -25.43
C ASN A 718 -32.49 24.44 -25.81
N ALA A 719 -31.46 23.61 -26.04
CA ALA A 719 -30.07 23.98 -26.35
C ALA A 719 -29.81 24.59 -27.74
N GLY A 720 -30.86 25.02 -28.45
CA GLY A 720 -30.76 25.62 -29.79
C GLY A 720 -31.09 24.69 -30.95
N SER A 721 -31.75 25.23 -31.98
CA SER A 721 -32.27 24.42 -33.11
C SER A 721 -31.20 23.78 -34.01
N THR A 722 -29.94 24.18 -33.84
CA THR A 722 -28.76 23.74 -34.58
C THR A 722 -27.85 22.78 -33.80
N ALA A 723 -28.19 22.47 -32.54
CA ALA A 723 -27.35 21.65 -31.67
C ALA A 723 -27.00 20.30 -32.33
N THR A 724 -25.73 19.93 -32.23
CA THR A 724 -25.16 18.67 -32.72
C THR A 724 -24.48 17.90 -31.61
N ALA A 725 -24.34 16.59 -31.74
CA ALA A 725 -23.57 15.73 -30.84
C ALA A 725 -22.65 14.79 -31.64
N LYS A 726 -21.50 14.43 -31.07
CA LYS A 726 -20.63 13.35 -31.56
C LYS A 726 -20.11 12.52 -30.38
N LEU A 727 -20.13 11.20 -30.55
CA LEU A 727 -19.55 10.22 -29.62
C LEU A 727 -18.05 10.15 -29.91
N PHE A 728 -17.23 10.21 -28.86
CA PHE A 728 -15.80 10.02 -28.95
C PHE A 728 -15.34 8.89 -28.03
N VAL A 729 -14.18 8.31 -28.36
CA VAL A 729 -13.44 7.37 -27.52
C VAL A 729 -11.96 7.76 -27.48
N LYS A 730 -11.28 7.33 -26.42
CA LYS A 730 -9.81 7.33 -26.36
C LYS A 730 -9.27 5.90 -26.39
N HIS A 731 -8.18 5.68 -27.12
CA HIS A 731 -7.52 4.38 -27.20
C HIS A 731 -5.98 4.51 -27.21
N GLY A 732 -5.31 3.49 -26.67
CA GLY A 732 -3.85 3.36 -26.66
C GLY A 732 -3.09 4.37 -25.80
N ASP A 733 -1.82 4.06 -25.56
CA ASP A 733 -0.92 4.74 -24.62
C ASP A 733 -0.68 6.23 -24.95
N ASP A 734 -0.80 6.59 -26.23
CA ASP A 734 -0.73 7.96 -26.75
C ASP A 734 -2.01 8.80 -26.49
N TRP A 735 -3.02 8.24 -25.78
CA TRP A 735 -4.32 8.89 -25.49
C TRP A 735 -5.04 9.43 -26.74
N VAL A 736 -5.02 8.66 -27.84
CA VAL A 736 -5.51 9.09 -29.16
C VAL A 736 -7.04 9.15 -29.19
N TRP A 737 -7.58 10.25 -29.73
CA TRP A 737 -9.01 10.51 -29.85
C TRP A 737 -9.56 10.11 -31.22
N VAL A 738 -10.74 9.48 -31.23
CA VAL A 738 -11.53 9.22 -32.44
C VAL A 738 -13.01 9.57 -32.18
N ASP A 739 -13.69 10.20 -33.13
CA ASP A 739 -15.10 10.60 -33.00
C ASP A 739 -16.01 10.14 -34.16
N SER A 740 -17.32 10.01 -33.87
CA SER A 740 -18.35 9.52 -34.79
C SER A 740 -18.74 10.48 -35.92
N GLY A 741 -18.20 11.71 -35.92
CA GLY A 741 -18.73 12.86 -36.64
C GLY A 741 -19.97 13.45 -35.96
N ALA A 742 -20.13 14.77 -36.13
CA ALA A 742 -21.24 15.53 -35.56
C ALA A 742 -22.58 15.25 -36.28
N GLN A 743 -23.57 14.79 -35.52
CA GLN A 743 -24.96 14.55 -35.95
C GLN A 743 -25.91 15.52 -35.26
N ALA A 744 -27.10 15.78 -35.83
CA ALA A 744 -28.06 16.72 -35.23
C ALA A 744 -28.72 16.13 -33.97
N ALA A 745 -28.64 16.84 -32.84
CA ALA A 745 -29.08 16.37 -31.51
C ALA A 745 -30.26 17.18 -30.94
N ASN A 746 -30.91 18.01 -31.75
CA ASN A 746 -32.18 18.67 -31.43
C ASN A 746 -33.35 17.64 -31.54
N GLY A 747 -33.39 16.72 -30.59
CA GLY A 747 -34.12 15.47 -30.64
C GLY A 747 -33.23 14.28 -30.25
N GLU A 748 -33.80 13.09 -30.27
CA GLU A 748 -33.10 11.82 -30.01
C GLU A 748 -32.21 11.44 -31.20
N VAL A 749 -30.96 11.06 -30.93
CA VAL A 749 -29.99 10.59 -31.93
C VAL A 749 -29.10 9.49 -31.36
N THR A 750 -29.11 8.31 -31.97
CA THR A 750 -28.12 7.26 -31.68
C THR A 750 -26.82 7.57 -32.41
N LEU A 751 -25.75 7.76 -31.65
CA LEU A 751 -24.39 7.94 -32.13
C LEU A 751 -23.70 6.56 -32.15
N GLN A 752 -22.81 6.35 -33.12
CA GLN A 752 -22.11 5.08 -33.31
C GLN A 752 -20.65 5.34 -33.72
N ILE A 753 -19.74 4.57 -33.15
CA ILE A 753 -18.33 4.51 -33.54
C ILE A 753 -17.92 3.06 -33.79
N ASP A 754 -17.08 2.85 -34.81
CA ASP A 754 -16.50 1.54 -35.13
C ASP A 754 -15.32 1.31 -34.18
N VAL A 755 -15.39 0.23 -33.39
CA VAL A 755 -14.35 -0.13 -32.41
C VAL A 755 -13.56 -1.38 -32.82
N SER A 756 -13.86 -1.97 -33.98
CA SER A 756 -13.27 -3.24 -34.46
C SER A 756 -11.77 -3.18 -34.81
N ALA A 757 -11.12 -2.04 -34.55
CA ALA A 757 -9.68 -1.81 -34.70
C ALA A 757 -8.94 -1.71 -33.35
N TYR A 758 -9.64 -1.88 -32.23
CA TYR A 758 -9.12 -1.74 -30.87
C TYR A 758 -9.54 -2.96 -30.04
N ASP A 759 -8.67 -3.38 -29.13
CA ASP A 759 -9.03 -4.35 -28.10
C ASP A 759 -9.53 -3.64 -26.83
N TRP A 760 -9.18 -2.36 -26.65
CA TRP A 760 -9.34 -1.61 -25.41
C TRP A 760 -9.61 -0.12 -25.63
N LEU A 761 -10.44 0.48 -24.78
CA LEU A 761 -10.65 1.94 -24.69
C LEU A 761 -10.28 2.44 -23.28
N ALA A 762 -9.58 3.57 -23.22
CA ALA A 762 -9.25 4.25 -21.96
C ALA A 762 -10.41 5.10 -21.41
N GLY A 763 -11.44 5.36 -22.23
CA GLY A 763 -12.63 6.11 -21.86
C GLY A 763 -13.44 6.58 -23.06
N LEU A 764 -14.61 7.16 -22.80
CA LEU A 764 -15.56 7.64 -23.81
C LEU A 764 -16.22 8.96 -23.41
N GLY A 765 -16.98 9.53 -24.34
CA GLY A 765 -17.85 10.65 -24.03
C GLY A 765 -18.61 11.19 -25.24
N VAL A 766 -19.37 12.26 -25.02
CA VAL A 766 -20.12 12.94 -26.08
C VAL A 766 -19.89 14.43 -25.98
N GLN A 767 -19.43 15.04 -27.07
CA GLN A 767 -19.35 16.48 -27.21
C GLN A 767 -20.57 17.00 -27.97
N PHE A 768 -21.34 17.87 -27.33
CA PHE A 768 -22.40 18.67 -27.91
C PHE A 768 -21.85 20.03 -28.39
N GLU A 769 -22.20 20.43 -29.60
CA GLU A 769 -21.67 21.61 -30.32
C GLU A 769 -22.82 22.39 -30.99
N ASN A 770 -22.54 23.59 -31.52
CA ASN A 770 -23.50 24.44 -32.25
C ASN A 770 -24.71 24.90 -31.40
N LEU A 771 -24.46 25.15 -30.12
CA LEU A 771 -25.43 25.45 -29.06
C LEU A 771 -25.93 26.91 -29.10
N ASP A 772 -27.13 27.15 -28.59
CA ASP A 772 -27.66 28.50 -28.35
C ASP A 772 -27.23 29.00 -26.97
N GLY A 773 -26.12 29.73 -26.91
CA GLY A 773 -25.62 30.41 -25.69
C GLY A 773 -26.52 31.53 -25.14
N SER A 774 -27.78 31.65 -25.60
CA SER A 774 -28.82 32.47 -24.95
C SER A 774 -29.93 31.63 -24.29
N ALA A 775 -29.81 30.29 -24.31
CA ALA A 775 -30.76 29.39 -23.69
C ALA A 775 -30.61 29.34 -22.16
N THR A 776 -31.65 29.73 -21.43
CA THR A 776 -31.64 29.85 -19.96
C THR A 776 -32.01 28.56 -19.21
N ALA A 777 -32.17 27.45 -19.94
CA ALA A 777 -32.55 26.14 -19.42
C ALA A 777 -32.28 25.08 -20.51
N ALA A 778 -31.03 25.02 -20.99
CA ALA A 778 -30.59 24.03 -21.96
C ALA A 778 -30.36 22.69 -21.26
N GLU A 779 -30.93 21.62 -21.80
CA GLU A 779 -30.93 20.28 -21.22
C GLU A 779 -30.21 19.31 -22.17
N PHE A 780 -29.36 18.46 -21.62
CA PHE A 780 -28.52 17.51 -22.34
C PHE A 780 -28.65 16.15 -21.67
N TYR A 781 -28.76 15.09 -22.48
CA TYR A 781 -29.00 13.73 -22.01
C TYR A 781 -28.20 12.69 -22.79
N LEU A 782 -27.76 11.63 -22.11
CA LEU A 782 -27.17 10.40 -22.67
C LEU A 782 -27.82 9.15 -22.05
N ASP A 783 -28.00 8.12 -22.85
CA ASP A 783 -28.60 6.85 -22.44
C ASP A 783 -28.15 5.69 -23.37
N ALA A 784 -28.34 4.45 -22.92
CA ALA A 784 -28.16 3.21 -23.65
C ALA A 784 -26.78 3.09 -24.33
N VAL A 785 -25.71 3.27 -23.54
CA VAL A 785 -24.34 2.94 -23.94
C VAL A 785 -24.27 1.43 -24.17
N ALA A 786 -23.91 0.98 -25.36
CA ALA A 786 -23.99 -0.42 -25.76
C ALA A 786 -22.89 -0.84 -26.73
N LEU A 787 -22.35 -2.04 -26.56
CA LEU A 787 -21.40 -2.72 -27.46
C LEU A 787 -22.17 -3.74 -28.32
N ASP A 788 -22.15 -3.57 -29.63
CA ASP A 788 -22.91 -4.37 -30.62
C ASP A 788 -24.41 -4.57 -30.31
N GLY A 789 -24.99 -3.69 -29.47
CA GLY A 789 -26.38 -3.70 -29.03
C GLY A 789 -26.62 -4.33 -27.64
N GLU A 790 -25.58 -4.82 -26.97
CA GLU A 790 -25.62 -5.20 -25.55
C GLU A 790 -25.29 -3.97 -24.69
N VAL A 791 -26.24 -3.58 -23.82
CA VAL A 791 -26.15 -2.34 -23.03
C VAL A 791 -25.19 -2.54 -21.86
N ILE A 792 -24.16 -1.69 -21.81
CA ILE A 792 -23.14 -1.62 -20.76
C ILE A 792 -23.37 -0.48 -19.75
N ALA A 793 -24.16 0.55 -20.11
CA ALA A 793 -24.69 1.54 -19.18
C ALA A 793 -26.03 2.13 -19.66
N ASP A 794 -27.04 2.10 -18.79
CA ASP A 794 -28.38 2.70 -18.97
C ASP A 794 -28.69 3.83 -17.97
N PHE A 795 -27.77 4.13 -17.05
CA PHE A 795 -27.92 5.16 -16.00
C PHE A 795 -29.17 4.99 -15.11
N GLU A 796 -29.66 3.76 -14.99
CA GLU A 796 -30.68 3.42 -14.00
C GLU A 796 -30.11 3.54 -12.57
N PRO A 797 -30.90 4.01 -11.59
CA PRO A 797 -30.50 4.02 -10.18
C PRO A 797 -30.07 2.63 -9.70
N SER A 798 -28.96 2.58 -8.95
CA SER A 798 -28.42 1.33 -8.40
C SER A 798 -29.49 0.46 -7.73
N ALA A 799 -29.51 -0.82 -8.09
CA ALA A 799 -30.37 -1.82 -7.48
C ALA A 799 -29.86 -2.33 -6.11
N GLU A 800 -28.83 -1.70 -5.51
CA GLU A 800 -28.27 -2.06 -4.20
C GLU A 800 -27.89 -3.55 -4.09
N GLY A 801 -27.23 -4.06 -5.14
CA GLY A 801 -26.80 -5.47 -5.25
C GLY A 801 -27.90 -6.46 -5.68
N TRP A 802 -29.16 -6.02 -5.80
CA TRP A 802 -30.26 -6.88 -6.22
C TRP A 802 -30.29 -7.11 -7.74
N GLN A 803 -30.55 -8.35 -8.13
CA GLN A 803 -30.71 -8.77 -9.52
C GLN A 803 -32.13 -9.30 -9.77
N SER A 804 -32.72 -8.94 -10.91
CA SER A 804 -33.95 -9.58 -11.39
C SER A 804 -33.68 -10.77 -12.29
N GLN A 805 -34.56 -11.77 -12.22
CA GLN A 805 -34.60 -12.90 -13.15
C GLN A 805 -36.04 -13.19 -13.61
N ILE A 806 -36.19 -13.74 -14.81
CA ILE A 806 -37.43 -14.37 -15.28
C ILE A 806 -37.13 -15.83 -15.55
N ASN A 807 -37.94 -16.75 -15.02
CA ASN A 807 -37.70 -18.20 -15.13
C ASN A 807 -36.27 -18.61 -14.71
N TRP A 808 -35.72 -17.98 -13.66
CA TRP A 808 -34.34 -18.17 -13.17
C TRP A 808 -33.21 -17.79 -14.14
N SER A 809 -33.52 -16.99 -15.17
CA SER A 809 -32.54 -16.38 -16.09
C SER A 809 -32.48 -14.87 -15.88
N ASN A 810 -31.29 -14.28 -15.79
CA ASN A 810 -31.09 -12.84 -15.53
C ASN A 810 -31.80 -11.96 -16.58
N VAL A 811 -32.34 -10.82 -16.14
CA VAL A 811 -32.91 -9.77 -17.01
C VAL A 811 -32.47 -8.37 -16.60
N SER A 812 -32.18 -7.51 -17.57
CA SER A 812 -31.85 -6.10 -17.37
C SER A 812 -33.06 -5.25 -16.94
N GLY A 813 -32.84 -3.98 -16.56
CA GLY A 813 -33.93 -3.05 -16.20
C GLY A 813 -34.56 -3.32 -14.83
N THR A 814 -33.76 -3.82 -13.89
CA THR A 814 -34.04 -3.73 -12.45
C THR A 814 -33.66 -2.32 -12.02
N SER A 815 -34.56 -1.58 -11.38
CA SER A 815 -34.33 -0.14 -11.10
C SER A 815 -35.24 0.37 -9.99
N VAL A 816 -34.81 1.40 -9.28
CA VAL A 816 -35.61 2.07 -8.23
C VAL A 816 -36.63 3.02 -8.86
N SER A 817 -37.90 2.90 -8.49
CA SER A 817 -39.01 3.68 -9.05
C SER A 817 -39.92 4.27 -7.97
N SER A 818 -40.42 5.49 -8.21
CA SER A 818 -41.47 6.14 -7.40
C SER A 818 -42.90 5.80 -7.85
N SER A 819 -43.06 4.79 -8.71
CA SER A 819 -44.39 4.31 -9.17
C SER A 819 -45.19 3.62 -8.05
N TRP A 820 -44.49 3.11 -7.04
CA TRP A 820 -45.05 2.59 -5.78
C TRP A 820 -43.96 2.54 -4.71
N ALA A 821 -44.37 2.69 -3.45
CA ALA A 821 -43.60 2.32 -2.26
C ALA A 821 -44.58 1.91 -1.13
N SER A 822 -44.11 1.18 -0.11
CA SER A 822 -44.85 0.84 1.12
C SER A 822 -44.67 1.87 2.24
N ASP A 823 -43.49 2.50 2.28
CA ASP A 823 -43.17 3.72 3.05
C ASP A 823 -42.36 4.67 2.15
N GLY A 824 -42.15 5.93 2.54
CA GLY A 824 -41.38 6.89 1.75
C GLY A 824 -42.02 7.24 0.38
N ASN A 825 -41.18 7.30 -0.65
CA ASN A 825 -41.48 7.68 -2.05
C ASN A 825 -41.00 6.67 -3.11
N ARG A 826 -40.12 5.70 -2.81
CA ARG A 826 -39.42 4.84 -3.79
C ARG A 826 -39.40 3.37 -3.38
N ALA A 827 -39.31 2.48 -4.36
CA ALA A 827 -39.09 1.05 -4.17
C ALA A 827 -38.27 0.46 -5.31
N LEU A 828 -37.56 -0.65 -5.07
CA LEU A 828 -36.94 -1.44 -6.13
C LEU A 828 -38.04 -2.04 -7.03
N SER A 829 -37.81 -2.04 -8.34
CA SER A 829 -38.82 -2.41 -9.32
C SER A 829 -38.28 -3.13 -10.55
N LEU A 830 -39.17 -3.86 -11.21
CA LEU A 830 -38.98 -4.45 -12.53
C LEU A 830 -40.28 -4.29 -13.31
N THR A 831 -40.25 -3.57 -14.44
CA THR A 831 -41.39 -3.48 -15.36
C THR A 831 -41.07 -4.14 -16.69
N LYS A 832 -41.88 -5.10 -17.13
CA LYS A 832 -41.66 -5.85 -18.39
C LYS A 832 -42.92 -6.12 -19.19
N ASP A 833 -42.75 -6.21 -20.50
CA ASP A 833 -43.70 -6.89 -21.39
C ASP A 833 -43.43 -8.40 -21.32
N LEU A 834 -44.23 -9.11 -20.52
CA LEU A 834 -44.11 -10.56 -20.35
C LEU A 834 -44.50 -11.34 -21.61
N SER A 835 -45.28 -10.72 -22.50
CA SER A 835 -45.67 -11.30 -23.79
C SER A 835 -44.56 -11.24 -24.84
N ALA A 836 -43.55 -10.39 -24.62
CA ALA A 836 -42.38 -10.22 -25.48
C ALA A 836 -41.12 -10.99 -25.01
N VAL A 837 -41.14 -11.62 -23.82
CA VAL A 837 -39.99 -12.39 -23.30
C VAL A 837 -39.68 -13.59 -24.21
N SER A 838 -38.45 -13.67 -24.67
CA SER A 838 -37.97 -14.76 -25.54
C SER A 838 -37.64 -16.02 -24.75
N GLY A 839 -38.20 -17.17 -25.16
CA GLY A 839 -37.90 -18.48 -24.58
C GLY A 839 -39.15 -19.24 -24.16
N ASP A 840 -39.07 -19.93 -23.02
CA ASP A 840 -40.23 -20.52 -22.37
C ASP A 840 -41.11 -19.43 -21.72
N THR A 841 -42.43 -19.67 -21.67
CA THR A 841 -43.39 -18.71 -21.11
C THR A 841 -43.03 -18.30 -19.68
N PRO A 842 -42.97 -16.98 -19.37
CA PRO A 842 -42.76 -16.49 -18.01
C PRO A 842 -43.75 -17.12 -17.02
N ASN A 843 -43.21 -17.72 -15.96
CA ASN A 843 -43.97 -18.33 -14.87
C ASN A 843 -43.42 -17.96 -13.48
N SER A 844 -42.16 -17.53 -13.41
CA SER A 844 -41.59 -16.83 -12.26
C SER A 844 -40.92 -15.51 -12.66
N VAL A 845 -41.03 -14.52 -11.78
CA VAL A 845 -40.18 -13.32 -11.74
C VAL A 845 -39.51 -13.33 -10.37
N ILE A 846 -38.19 -13.15 -10.32
CA ILE A 846 -37.40 -13.20 -9.10
C ILE A 846 -36.67 -11.87 -8.91
N PHE A 847 -36.59 -11.41 -7.66
CA PHE A 847 -35.58 -10.46 -7.20
C PHE A 847 -34.73 -11.17 -6.15
N GLN A 848 -33.41 -11.06 -6.21
CA GLN A 848 -32.53 -11.69 -5.22
C GLN A 848 -31.20 -10.93 -5.05
N THR A 849 -30.57 -11.09 -3.88
CA THR A 849 -29.25 -10.55 -3.58
C THR A 849 -28.39 -11.60 -2.85
N TYR A 850 -27.08 -11.56 -3.11
CA TYR A 850 -26.05 -12.45 -2.56
C TYR A 850 -24.79 -11.62 -2.24
N PRO A 851 -24.71 -11.00 -1.05
CA PRO A 851 -23.48 -10.35 -0.57
C PRO A 851 -22.35 -11.39 -0.43
N SER A 852 -21.09 -10.97 -0.54
CA SER A 852 -19.93 -11.84 -0.32
C SER A 852 -19.93 -12.42 1.11
N GLU A 853 -20.15 -11.56 2.10
CA GLU A 853 -20.19 -11.93 3.52
C GLU A 853 -21.54 -12.57 3.95
N GLY A 854 -22.50 -12.68 3.02
CA GLY A 854 -23.88 -13.09 3.31
C GLY A 854 -24.59 -12.15 4.30
N PHE A 855 -25.31 -12.74 5.25
CA PHE A 855 -26.00 -12.03 6.35
C PHE A 855 -25.90 -12.86 7.64
N ASP A 856 -25.35 -12.28 8.72
CA ASP A 856 -25.53 -12.81 10.08
C ASP A 856 -27.01 -12.64 10.50
N VAL A 857 -27.59 -13.71 11.01
CA VAL A 857 -28.97 -13.76 11.54
C VAL A 857 -29.06 -14.49 12.89
N SER A 858 -27.92 -14.72 13.56
CA SER A 858 -27.80 -15.49 14.81
C SER A 858 -28.66 -14.96 15.96
N GLU A 859 -28.81 -13.64 16.10
CA GLU A 859 -29.73 -13.01 17.05
C GLU A 859 -31.11 -12.64 16.47
N ILE A 860 -31.38 -12.97 15.19
CA ILE A 860 -32.58 -12.52 14.48
C ILE A 860 -33.68 -13.60 14.44
N THR A 861 -34.90 -13.21 14.78
CA THR A 861 -36.06 -14.12 14.77
C THR A 861 -36.72 -14.23 13.40
N SER A 862 -36.83 -13.12 12.67
CA SER A 862 -37.66 -12.97 11.48
C SER A 862 -37.08 -11.99 10.47
N LEU A 863 -37.21 -12.34 9.19
CA LEU A 863 -37.00 -11.45 8.06
C LEU A 863 -38.38 -11.10 7.47
N THR A 864 -38.64 -9.81 7.28
CA THR A 864 -39.86 -9.29 6.66
C THR A 864 -39.53 -8.33 5.54
N LEU A 865 -40.40 -8.24 4.54
CA LEU A 865 -40.14 -7.50 3.30
C LEU A 865 -41.47 -7.14 2.63
N ASP A 866 -41.63 -5.92 2.14
CA ASP A 866 -42.85 -5.44 1.48
C ASP A 866 -42.81 -5.64 -0.04
N VAL A 867 -43.91 -6.13 -0.62
CA VAL A 867 -44.05 -6.39 -2.06
C VAL A 867 -45.34 -5.85 -2.64
N ASN A 868 -45.31 -5.47 -3.92
CA ASN A 868 -46.50 -5.15 -4.69
C ASN A 868 -46.34 -5.51 -6.17
N THR A 869 -47.45 -5.60 -6.89
CA THR A 869 -47.47 -5.78 -8.34
C THR A 869 -48.61 -4.98 -8.98
N MET A 870 -48.35 -4.46 -10.19
CA MET A 870 -49.33 -3.72 -11.00
C MET A 870 -49.37 -4.29 -12.42
N ASN A 871 -50.56 -4.33 -13.03
CA ASN A 871 -50.85 -4.93 -14.35
C ASN A 871 -50.48 -6.42 -14.52
N SER A 872 -49.83 -7.03 -13.53
CA SER A 872 -49.46 -8.44 -13.41
C SER A 872 -50.63 -9.42 -13.44
N GLY A 873 -51.86 -8.95 -13.22
CA GLY A 873 -53.07 -9.79 -13.15
C GLY A 873 -53.46 -10.16 -11.72
N ALA A 874 -54.77 -10.28 -11.49
CA ALA A 874 -55.37 -10.29 -10.15
C ALA A 874 -55.12 -11.55 -9.29
N ASN A 875 -54.38 -12.54 -9.80
CA ASN A 875 -54.01 -13.76 -9.07
C ASN A 875 -52.52 -13.82 -8.70
N THR A 876 -51.75 -12.75 -8.98
CA THR A 876 -50.30 -12.74 -8.75
C THR A 876 -49.98 -12.93 -7.29
N THR A 877 -49.08 -13.87 -7.02
CA THR A 877 -48.59 -14.20 -5.68
C THR A 877 -47.09 -13.95 -5.56
N ALA A 878 -46.59 -13.79 -4.34
CA ALA A 878 -45.17 -13.71 -4.04
C ALA A 878 -44.82 -14.56 -2.81
N LYS A 879 -43.58 -15.04 -2.75
CA LYS A 879 -42.99 -15.67 -1.56
C LYS A 879 -41.56 -15.17 -1.36
N LEU A 880 -41.21 -14.93 -0.10
CA LEU A 880 -39.89 -14.53 0.37
C LEU A 880 -39.09 -15.80 0.64
N PHE A 881 -37.84 -15.85 0.17
CA PHE A 881 -36.95 -16.98 0.37
C PHE A 881 -35.59 -16.55 0.92
N VAL A 882 -34.90 -17.51 1.54
CA VAL A 882 -33.51 -17.39 2.00
C VAL A 882 -32.72 -18.61 1.56
N LYS A 883 -31.42 -18.44 1.32
CA LYS A 883 -30.44 -19.52 1.17
C LYS A 883 -29.51 -19.56 2.38
N PHE A 884 -29.13 -20.76 2.83
CA PHE A 884 -28.26 -20.96 3.99
C PHE A 884 -27.41 -22.24 3.85
N GLY A 885 -26.23 -22.22 4.50
CA GLY A 885 -25.27 -23.32 4.56
C GLY A 885 -24.56 -23.63 3.22
N ASP A 886 -23.47 -24.39 3.32
CA ASP A 886 -22.52 -24.67 2.23
C ASP A 886 -23.17 -25.35 1.01
N ASP A 887 -24.20 -26.16 1.24
CA ASP A 887 -25.03 -26.82 0.21
C ASP A 887 -26.00 -25.83 -0.51
N TRP A 888 -25.99 -24.54 -0.16
CA TRP A 888 -26.90 -23.49 -0.65
C TRP A 888 -28.39 -23.89 -0.56
N THR A 889 -28.79 -24.41 0.60
CA THR A 889 -30.16 -24.92 0.84
C THR A 889 -31.15 -23.77 0.99
N TRP A 890 -32.40 -23.97 0.53
CA TRP A 890 -33.44 -22.94 0.49
C TRP A 890 -34.55 -23.17 1.52
N ALA A 891 -35.12 -22.08 2.03
CA ALA A 891 -36.43 -22.04 2.69
C ALA A 891 -37.27 -20.87 2.16
N ASP A 892 -38.60 -20.99 2.15
CA ASP A 892 -39.53 -19.95 1.70
C ASP A 892 -40.73 -19.74 2.65
N SER A 893 -41.31 -18.53 2.60
CA SER A 893 -42.44 -18.10 3.44
C SER A 893 -43.78 -18.80 3.14
N GLY A 894 -43.88 -19.54 2.05
CA GLY A 894 -45.14 -19.80 1.37
C GLY A 894 -45.61 -18.59 0.54
N ALA A 895 -46.50 -18.86 -0.43
CA ALA A 895 -46.97 -17.85 -1.38
C ALA A 895 -48.21 -17.09 -0.88
N GLU A 896 -48.11 -15.76 -0.81
CA GLU A 896 -49.18 -14.82 -0.47
C GLU A 896 -49.59 -13.98 -1.67
N ALA A 897 -50.71 -13.24 -1.59
CA ALA A 897 -51.20 -12.41 -2.68
C ALA A 897 -50.43 -11.08 -2.77
N ALA A 898 -49.86 -10.77 -3.93
CA ALA A 898 -48.97 -9.62 -4.14
C ALA A 898 -49.61 -8.44 -4.89
N VAL A 899 -50.94 -8.42 -5.03
CA VAL A 899 -51.68 -7.38 -5.77
C VAL A 899 -52.28 -6.38 -4.79
N GLY A 900 -51.72 -5.18 -4.71
CA GLY A 900 -52.18 -4.10 -3.83
C GLY A 900 -51.39 -3.94 -2.52
N GLY A 901 -50.18 -4.50 -2.44
CA GLY A 901 -49.31 -4.48 -1.26
C GLY A 901 -49.50 -5.69 -0.33
N SER A 902 -48.41 -6.34 0.07
CA SER A 902 -48.36 -7.30 1.18
C SER A 902 -46.97 -7.32 1.82
N THR A 903 -46.90 -7.56 3.12
CA THR A 903 -45.63 -7.78 3.85
C THR A 903 -45.37 -9.28 3.95
N LEU A 904 -44.37 -9.79 3.24
CA LEU A 904 -43.94 -11.17 3.35
C LEU A 904 -43.14 -11.36 4.65
N THR A 905 -43.15 -12.58 5.20
CA THR A 905 -42.45 -12.90 6.46
C THR A 905 -41.92 -14.32 6.44
N ILE A 906 -40.66 -14.49 6.83
CA ILE A 906 -40.02 -15.79 7.06
C ILE A 906 -39.32 -15.80 8.43
N ASN A 907 -39.43 -16.90 9.16
CA ASN A 907 -38.72 -17.11 10.42
C ASN A 907 -37.31 -17.62 10.11
N VAL A 908 -36.29 -16.92 10.61
CA VAL A 908 -34.87 -17.24 10.37
C VAL A 908 -34.14 -17.75 11.61
N SER A 909 -34.82 -17.82 12.77
CA SER A 909 -34.30 -18.28 14.09
C SER A 909 -33.91 -19.76 14.18
N ALA A 910 -33.56 -20.39 13.07
CA ALA A 910 -33.06 -21.75 12.94
C ALA A 910 -31.74 -21.80 12.15
N TYR A 911 -31.20 -20.62 11.81
CA TYR A 911 -29.98 -20.39 11.05
C TYR A 911 -29.19 -19.31 11.77
N ASP A 912 -27.87 -19.42 11.79
CA ASP A 912 -27.00 -18.37 12.32
C ASP A 912 -26.52 -17.42 11.19
N TRP A 913 -26.54 -17.88 9.94
CA TRP A 913 -26.08 -17.14 8.76
C TRP A 913 -26.87 -17.51 7.49
N LEU A 914 -27.07 -16.54 6.60
CA LEU A 914 -27.70 -16.70 5.28
C LEU A 914 -26.72 -16.31 4.17
N ALA A 915 -26.57 -17.16 3.15
CA ALA A 915 -25.80 -16.83 1.96
C ALA A 915 -26.47 -15.76 1.07
N GLY A 916 -27.79 -15.58 1.22
CA GLY A 916 -28.55 -14.50 0.59
C GLY A 916 -30.05 -14.76 0.57
N LEU A 917 -30.80 -13.83 -0.01
CA LEU A 917 -32.26 -13.76 0.13
C LEU A 917 -32.93 -13.21 -1.14
N GLY A 918 -34.25 -13.37 -1.25
CA GLY A 918 -35.00 -12.84 -2.39
C GLY A 918 -36.50 -13.11 -2.36
N VAL A 919 -37.20 -12.66 -3.39
CA VAL A 919 -38.63 -12.88 -3.60
C VAL A 919 -38.87 -13.53 -4.95
N GLN A 920 -39.68 -14.59 -4.97
CA GLN A 920 -40.22 -15.17 -6.19
C GLN A 920 -41.71 -14.80 -6.34
N PHE A 921 -42.04 -14.04 -7.38
CA PHE A 921 -43.40 -13.82 -7.85
C PHE A 921 -43.85 -14.95 -8.78
N GLU A 922 -45.10 -15.36 -8.67
CA GLU A 922 -45.74 -16.47 -9.40
C GLU A 922 -47.21 -16.13 -9.73
N ASN A 923 -47.87 -16.96 -10.55
CA ASN A 923 -49.31 -16.89 -10.86
C ASN A 923 -49.81 -15.60 -11.55
N PHE A 924 -48.90 -14.78 -12.09
CA PHE A 924 -49.20 -13.62 -12.92
C PHE A 924 -49.68 -13.99 -14.33
N ASP A 925 -50.28 -13.01 -15.02
CA ASP A 925 -50.68 -13.09 -16.41
C ASP A 925 -49.47 -12.86 -17.33
N ALA A 926 -48.90 -13.95 -17.85
CA ALA A 926 -47.78 -13.90 -18.79
C ALA A 926 -48.11 -13.26 -20.17
N SER A 927 -49.35 -12.79 -20.39
CA SER A 927 -49.72 -11.95 -21.55
C SER A 927 -49.78 -10.45 -21.24
N ALA A 928 -49.47 -10.04 -20.00
CA ALA A 928 -49.39 -8.63 -19.62
C ALA A 928 -48.18 -7.93 -20.25
N ASN A 929 -48.42 -6.83 -20.94
CA ASN A 929 -47.42 -6.10 -21.72
C ASN A 929 -46.74 -4.93 -20.98
N ALA A 930 -47.06 -4.74 -19.70
CA ALA A 930 -46.46 -3.73 -18.82
C ALA A 930 -46.65 -4.16 -17.35
N ALA A 931 -46.33 -5.42 -17.05
CA ALA A 931 -46.39 -5.96 -15.69
C ALA A 931 -45.24 -5.38 -14.87
N ALA A 932 -45.58 -4.71 -13.78
CA ALA A 932 -44.63 -4.14 -12.84
C ALA A 932 -44.65 -4.93 -11.53
N PHE A 933 -43.46 -5.25 -11.03
CA PHE A 933 -43.21 -5.95 -9.78
C PHE A 933 -42.34 -5.05 -8.90
N TYR A 934 -42.66 -4.97 -7.61
CA TYR A 934 -42.01 -4.06 -6.67
C TYR A 934 -41.60 -4.77 -5.39
N LEU A 935 -40.50 -4.30 -4.82
CA LEU A 935 -39.82 -4.82 -3.66
C LEU A 935 -39.36 -3.64 -2.79
N ASP A 936 -39.69 -3.65 -1.51
CA ASP A 936 -39.46 -2.51 -0.61
C ASP A 936 -39.22 -3.00 0.83
N ASN A 937 -38.56 -2.15 1.63
CA ASN A 937 -38.44 -2.24 3.07
C ASN A 937 -38.10 -3.66 3.59
N VAL A 938 -36.88 -4.10 3.32
CA VAL A 938 -36.26 -5.31 3.89
C VAL A 938 -35.96 -5.04 5.37
N ARG A 939 -36.50 -5.87 6.29
CA ARG A 939 -36.37 -5.66 7.74
C ARG A 939 -36.03 -6.95 8.49
N PHE A 940 -35.05 -6.89 9.40
CA PHE A 940 -34.69 -7.97 10.33
C PHE A 940 -35.25 -7.66 11.73
N ASP A 941 -36.15 -8.50 12.24
CA ASP A 941 -36.97 -8.29 13.45
C ASP A 941 -37.68 -6.93 13.54
N GLY A 942 -38.00 -6.36 12.37
CA GLY A 942 -38.67 -5.06 12.21
C GLY A 942 -37.72 -3.86 12.09
N ASN A 943 -36.41 -4.04 12.31
CA ASN A 943 -35.40 -3.02 12.03
C ASN A 943 -35.14 -2.96 10.52
N LEU A 944 -35.17 -1.76 9.94
CA LEU A 944 -34.96 -1.54 8.52
C LEU A 944 -33.49 -1.78 8.14
N ALA A 945 -33.26 -2.61 7.11
CA ALA A 945 -31.95 -2.82 6.50
C ALA A 945 -31.84 -2.18 5.11
N THR A 946 -32.92 -2.19 4.32
CA THR A 946 -32.95 -1.62 2.97
C THR A 946 -34.34 -1.10 2.64
N SER A 947 -34.49 0.16 2.24
CA SER A 947 -35.74 0.75 1.74
C SER A 947 -35.69 1.17 0.26
N PHE A 948 -34.53 1.11 -0.40
CA PHE A 948 -34.34 1.67 -1.74
C PHE A 948 -34.68 3.17 -1.86
N GLU A 949 -34.78 3.87 -0.73
CA GLU A 949 -34.99 5.32 -0.71
C GLU A 949 -33.76 6.10 -1.17
N GLY A 950 -32.61 5.44 -1.31
CA GLY A 950 -31.36 6.02 -1.82
C GLY A 950 -30.94 7.27 -1.05
N THR A 951 -31.13 7.27 0.26
CA THR A 951 -30.77 8.33 1.21
C THR A 951 -29.39 8.10 1.84
N GLY A 952 -28.63 7.11 1.38
CA GLY A 952 -27.33 6.74 1.96
C GLY A 952 -27.40 6.48 3.47
N ALA A 953 -26.34 6.85 4.18
CA ALA A 953 -26.24 6.74 5.64
C ALA A 953 -26.93 7.89 6.41
N TRP A 954 -27.95 8.53 5.83
CA TRP A 954 -28.72 9.57 6.53
C TRP A 954 -29.91 8.98 7.31
N ASP A 955 -30.14 9.51 8.51
CA ASP A 955 -31.25 9.17 9.41
C ASP A 955 -32.14 10.40 9.68
N PHE A 956 -33.42 10.14 9.93
CA PHE A 956 -34.46 11.12 10.22
C PHE A 956 -35.04 10.89 11.60
N GLN A 957 -34.89 11.87 12.50
CA GLN A 957 -35.26 11.73 13.90
C GLN A 957 -36.24 12.80 14.37
N VAL A 958 -37.07 12.43 15.35
CA VAL A 958 -37.96 13.33 16.08
C VAL A 958 -37.61 13.23 17.57
N ASN A 959 -37.25 14.36 18.19
CA ASN A 959 -36.74 14.46 19.55
C ASN A 959 -35.57 13.48 19.85
N TRP A 960 -34.67 13.31 18.88
CA TRP A 960 -33.49 12.41 18.95
C TRP A 960 -33.81 10.90 19.03
N ALA A 961 -34.93 10.49 18.43
CA ALA A 961 -35.23 9.10 18.12
C ALA A 961 -35.61 8.96 16.65
N SER A 962 -35.03 7.98 15.95
CA SER A 962 -35.29 7.70 14.53
C SER A 962 -36.77 7.38 14.28
N VAL A 963 -37.31 7.91 13.18
CA VAL A 963 -38.70 7.69 12.75
C VAL A 963 -38.76 7.39 11.25
N PRO A 964 -39.80 6.66 10.78
CA PRO A 964 -39.98 6.44 9.35
C PRO A 964 -40.34 7.73 8.61
N GLY A 965 -40.24 7.70 7.28
CA GLY A 965 -40.57 8.82 6.40
C GLY A 965 -39.39 9.68 5.92
N ILE A 966 -38.15 9.19 6.07
CA ILE A 966 -37.00 9.70 5.28
C ILE A 966 -37.15 9.26 3.82
N HIS A 967 -36.79 10.12 2.86
CA HIS A 967 -36.83 9.83 1.43
C HIS A 967 -36.12 10.92 0.62
N LEU A 968 -35.87 10.67 -0.67
CA LEU A 968 -35.58 11.76 -1.60
C LEU A 968 -36.86 12.42 -2.12
N ALA A 969 -36.84 13.74 -2.26
CA ALA A 969 -38.00 14.56 -2.60
C ALA A 969 -37.73 15.52 -3.77
N THR A 970 -38.78 15.85 -4.52
CA THR A 970 -38.78 16.87 -5.59
C THR A 970 -39.51 18.16 -5.18
N GLN A 971 -40.19 18.13 -4.03
CA GLN A 971 -41.14 19.14 -3.56
C GLN A 971 -40.48 20.48 -3.18
N TRP A 972 -39.28 20.42 -2.61
CA TRP A 972 -38.34 21.53 -2.46
C TRP A 972 -36.93 20.99 -2.68
N ARG A 973 -36.06 21.85 -3.20
CA ARG A 973 -34.61 21.69 -3.36
C ARG A 973 -33.99 23.06 -3.61
N SER A 974 -32.67 23.18 -3.46
CA SER A 974 -31.90 24.40 -3.69
C SER A 974 -31.13 24.41 -5.01
N ASP A 975 -30.62 23.26 -5.44
CA ASP A 975 -30.12 22.97 -6.79
C ASP A 975 -30.85 21.72 -7.35
N GLY A 976 -30.40 21.15 -8.47
CA GLY A 976 -30.70 19.75 -8.80
C GLY A 976 -32.14 19.44 -9.24
N ASP A 977 -32.51 18.16 -9.12
CA ASP A 977 -33.86 17.59 -9.30
C ASP A 977 -34.44 17.11 -7.95
N LEU A 978 -33.60 16.85 -6.95
CA LEU A 978 -33.90 16.20 -5.68
C LEU A 978 -33.35 16.98 -4.48
N ALA A 979 -33.73 16.54 -3.28
CA ALA A 979 -33.19 16.91 -1.97
C ALA A 979 -33.50 15.77 -0.99
N LEU A 980 -32.72 15.64 0.09
CA LEU A 980 -33.10 14.75 1.20
C LEU A 980 -34.26 15.37 1.97
N ALA A 981 -35.28 14.58 2.25
CA ALA A 981 -36.41 15.00 3.05
C ALA A 981 -36.76 14.00 4.15
N GLY A 982 -37.28 14.52 5.26
CA GLY A 982 -37.97 13.75 6.29
C GLY A 982 -39.38 14.30 6.46
N THR A 983 -40.38 13.43 6.31
CA THR A 983 -41.80 13.81 6.40
C THR A 983 -42.53 12.99 7.46
N THR A 984 -43.15 13.65 8.44
CA THR A 984 -43.87 12.98 9.53
C THR A 984 -45.01 13.80 10.11
N GLN A 985 -45.97 13.14 10.77
CA GLN A 985 -47.08 13.82 11.44
C GLN A 985 -46.69 14.21 12.87
N LEU A 986 -46.26 15.46 13.03
CA LEU A 986 -45.87 16.05 14.31
C LEU A 986 -46.96 15.90 15.38
N ALA A 987 -46.55 15.58 16.60
CA ALA A 987 -47.33 15.55 17.82
C ALA A 987 -47.07 16.80 18.70
N ALA A 988 -47.92 17.00 19.71
CA ALA A 988 -47.80 18.11 20.65
C ALA A 988 -46.71 17.83 21.70
N GLY A 989 -45.48 18.26 21.38
CA GLY A 989 -44.28 17.96 22.18
C GLY A 989 -43.04 17.75 21.31
N ASP A 990 -43.21 17.62 20.00
CA ASP A 990 -42.10 17.50 19.05
C ASP A 990 -41.50 18.88 18.79
N ASN A 991 -40.31 19.10 19.35
CA ASN A 991 -39.62 20.40 19.31
C ASN A 991 -38.31 20.35 18.53
N ASP A 992 -37.72 19.16 18.38
CA ASP A 992 -36.47 18.93 17.66
C ASP A 992 -36.73 17.92 16.54
N ILE A 993 -36.46 18.30 15.28
CA ILE A 993 -36.54 17.42 14.12
C ILE A 993 -35.16 17.40 13.48
N ILE A 994 -34.61 16.22 13.20
CA ILE A 994 -33.20 16.07 12.80
C ILE A 994 -33.08 15.28 11.49
N LEU A 995 -32.30 15.80 10.55
CA LEU A 995 -31.73 15.04 9.42
C LEU A 995 -30.22 15.02 9.61
N GLN A 996 -29.62 13.84 9.71
CA GLN A 996 -28.21 13.67 10.12
C GLN A 996 -27.55 12.45 9.50
N THR A 997 -26.22 12.43 9.43
CA THR A 997 -25.43 11.27 9.05
C THR A 997 -24.32 11.00 10.07
N TYR A 998 -24.02 9.72 10.27
CA TYR A 998 -22.92 9.21 11.07
C TYR A 998 -22.20 8.13 10.24
N PRO A 999 -21.23 8.51 9.39
CA PRO A 999 -20.37 7.55 8.70
C PRO A 999 -19.64 6.69 9.74
N ALA A 1000 -19.54 5.38 9.50
CA ALA A 1000 -19.07 4.41 10.50
C ALA A 1000 -17.70 4.77 11.09
N ASP A 1001 -16.77 5.19 10.24
CA ASP A 1001 -15.40 5.56 10.61
C ASP A 1001 -15.24 7.06 10.89
N GLY A 1002 -16.23 7.88 10.51
CA GLY A 1002 -16.12 9.34 10.41
C GLY A 1002 -15.44 9.84 9.14
N ILE A 1003 -15.37 11.16 8.96
CA ILE A 1003 -14.83 11.86 7.79
C ILE A 1003 -13.53 12.57 8.18
N LEU A 1004 -12.42 12.21 7.56
CA LEU A 1004 -11.17 12.99 7.63
C LEU A 1004 -11.30 14.24 6.75
N LEU A 1005 -10.77 15.37 7.21
CA LEU A 1005 -10.84 16.67 6.53
C LEU A 1005 -9.46 17.10 6.02
N ASP A 1006 -9.40 17.68 4.81
CA ASP A 1006 -8.20 18.27 4.23
C ASP A 1006 -8.51 19.62 3.58
N GLY A 1007 -7.74 20.67 3.88
CA GLY A 1007 -7.98 22.04 3.36
C GLY A 1007 -9.34 22.69 3.68
N VAL A 1008 -10.21 22.03 4.46
CA VAL A 1008 -11.57 22.48 4.77
C VAL A 1008 -11.58 23.44 5.96
N ALA A 1009 -12.31 24.56 5.81
CA ALA A 1009 -12.55 25.53 6.87
C ALA A 1009 -14.01 25.61 7.33
N THR A 1010 -14.98 25.19 6.51
CA THR A 1010 -16.41 25.34 6.80
C THR A 1010 -17.23 24.20 6.22
N LEU A 1011 -18.18 23.68 6.98
CA LEU A 1011 -19.28 22.85 6.49
C LEU A 1011 -20.50 23.75 6.26
N SER A 1012 -21.16 23.63 5.12
CA SER A 1012 -22.39 24.36 4.80
C SER A 1012 -23.43 23.49 4.10
N LEU A 1013 -24.70 23.93 4.14
CA LEU A 1013 -25.81 23.33 3.40
C LEU A 1013 -27.00 24.30 3.28
N GLN A 1014 -27.99 23.93 2.48
CA GLN A 1014 -29.30 24.57 2.41
C GLN A 1014 -30.35 23.73 3.17
N ALA A 1015 -31.32 24.39 3.81
CA ALA A 1015 -32.37 23.74 4.58
C ALA A 1015 -33.75 24.41 4.40
N PHE A 1016 -34.83 23.62 4.40
CA PHE A 1016 -36.21 24.10 4.29
C PHE A 1016 -37.18 23.26 5.14
N GLY A 1017 -38.35 23.82 5.48
CA GLY A 1017 -39.36 23.12 6.28
C GLY A 1017 -40.45 24.05 6.84
N GLU A 1018 -41.27 23.52 7.74
CA GLU A 1018 -42.29 24.27 8.48
C GLU A 1018 -41.70 25.46 9.27
N ALA A 1019 -42.53 26.48 9.54
CA ALA A 1019 -42.07 27.69 10.21
C ALA A 1019 -41.56 27.40 11.63
N GLY A 1020 -40.33 27.88 11.91
CA GLY A 1020 -39.53 27.63 13.12
C GLY A 1020 -38.10 28.17 12.91
N PHE A 1021 -37.10 27.47 13.44
CA PHE A 1021 -35.67 27.71 13.19
C PHE A 1021 -34.98 26.44 12.68
N ALA A 1022 -33.77 26.57 12.12
CA ALA A 1022 -32.85 25.46 11.89
C ALA A 1022 -31.43 25.82 12.33
N LYS A 1023 -30.62 24.81 12.66
CA LYS A 1023 -29.17 24.96 12.87
C LYS A 1023 -28.43 23.73 12.34
N LEU A 1024 -27.29 23.99 11.72
CA LEU A 1024 -26.30 22.97 11.36
C LEU A 1024 -25.46 22.65 12.60
N TRP A 1025 -25.17 21.38 12.82
CA TRP A 1025 -24.31 20.89 13.90
C TRP A 1025 -23.35 19.82 13.37
N ALA A 1026 -22.23 19.64 14.05
CA ALA A 1026 -21.28 18.55 13.82
C ALA A 1026 -20.68 18.03 15.14
N LYS A 1027 -20.05 16.86 15.09
CA LYS A 1027 -19.22 16.28 16.15
C LYS A 1027 -17.78 16.09 15.69
N ASP A 1028 -16.85 16.43 16.55
CA ASP A 1028 -15.43 16.07 16.39
C ASP A 1028 -15.14 14.62 16.80
N LYS A 1029 -13.88 14.17 16.62
CA LYS A 1029 -13.39 12.83 16.99
C LYS A 1029 -13.70 12.44 18.45
N ALA A 1030 -13.73 13.41 19.37
CA ALA A 1030 -14.06 13.16 20.78
C ALA A 1030 -15.58 13.11 21.06
N GLY A 1031 -16.42 13.20 20.03
CA GLY A 1031 -17.88 13.25 20.14
C GLY A 1031 -18.42 14.59 20.65
N THR A 1032 -17.62 15.65 20.67
CA THR A 1032 -18.01 16.96 21.19
C THR A 1032 -18.90 17.68 20.18
N TRP A 1033 -20.07 18.16 20.63
CA TRP A 1033 -21.01 18.86 19.78
C TRP A 1033 -20.60 20.31 19.50
N ARG A 1034 -20.72 20.71 18.23
CA ARG A 1034 -20.62 22.09 17.75
C ARG A 1034 -21.89 22.45 16.98
N ASP A 1035 -22.34 23.70 17.02
CA ASP A 1035 -23.44 24.18 16.17
C ASP A 1035 -23.26 25.63 15.69
N GLY A 1036 -23.77 25.90 14.48
CA GLY A 1036 -23.64 27.20 13.80
C GLY A 1036 -24.61 28.28 14.31
N GLY A 1037 -25.36 28.01 15.38
CA GLY A 1037 -26.44 28.86 15.86
C GLY A 1037 -27.74 28.73 15.05
N SER A 1038 -28.84 29.19 15.66
CA SER A 1038 -30.19 29.09 15.08
C SER A 1038 -30.49 30.19 14.06
N VAL A 1039 -30.77 29.77 12.83
CA VAL A 1039 -31.27 30.61 11.73
C VAL A 1039 -32.79 30.47 11.63
N ALA A 1040 -33.51 31.58 11.45
CA ALA A 1040 -34.98 31.55 11.35
C ALA A 1040 -35.43 31.15 9.94
N MET A 1041 -36.39 30.21 9.85
CA MET A 1041 -36.81 29.65 8.55
C MET A 1041 -37.43 30.70 7.62
N SER A 1042 -37.20 30.53 6.31
CA SER A 1042 -37.67 31.41 5.25
C SER A 1042 -38.52 30.64 4.22
N ASN A 1043 -39.36 31.36 3.47
CA ASN A 1043 -40.22 30.78 2.43
C ASN A 1043 -39.44 30.10 1.30
N ASP A 1044 -38.19 30.51 1.09
CA ASP A 1044 -37.35 30.09 -0.03
C ASP A 1044 -36.24 29.11 0.41
N GLY A 1045 -36.20 28.74 1.70
CA GLY A 1045 -35.09 28.01 2.34
C GLY A 1045 -34.15 28.92 3.15
N VAL A 1046 -33.16 28.33 3.81
CA VAL A 1046 -32.09 29.01 4.54
C VAL A 1046 -30.75 28.32 4.32
N ALA A 1047 -29.68 29.10 4.13
CA ALA A 1047 -28.31 28.60 4.17
C ALA A 1047 -27.86 28.47 5.64
N LEU A 1048 -27.23 27.35 5.97
CA LEU A 1048 -26.62 27.08 7.28
C LEU A 1048 -25.12 26.84 7.06
N SER A 1049 -24.28 27.32 7.99
CA SER A 1049 -22.81 27.13 7.95
C SER A 1049 -22.25 26.92 9.34
N LEU A 1050 -21.15 26.18 9.43
CA LEU A 1050 -20.44 25.85 10.66
C LEU A 1050 -18.92 25.90 10.40
N ASP A 1051 -18.24 26.72 11.19
CA ASP A 1051 -16.78 26.77 11.24
C ASP A 1051 -16.24 25.47 11.84
N ILE A 1052 -15.37 24.80 11.08
CA ILE A 1052 -14.69 23.54 11.42
C ILE A 1052 -13.18 23.64 11.12
N SER A 1053 -12.66 24.87 10.97
CA SER A 1053 -11.27 25.13 10.58
C SER A 1053 -10.21 24.70 11.60
N ASP A 1054 -10.64 24.26 12.79
CA ASP A 1054 -9.83 23.66 13.85
C ASP A 1054 -10.06 22.13 14.01
N LEU A 1055 -10.68 21.47 13.03
CA LEU A 1055 -10.95 20.03 13.03
C LEU A 1055 -10.25 19.32 11.86
N SER A 1056 -9.59 18.20 12.16
CA SER A 1056 -9.09 17.24 11.18
C SER A 1056 -10.08 16.10 10.89
N GLU A 1057 -11.13 15.95 11.69
CA GLU A 1057 -12.08 14.82 11.58
C GLU A 1057 -13.47 15.15 12.13
N LEU A 1058 -14.52 14.70 11.43
CA LEU A 1058 -15.92 14.70 11.88
C LEU A 1058 -16.44 13.28 12.12
N GLN A 1059 -17.07 13.03 13.27
CA GLN A 1059 -17.71 11.75 13.60
C GLN A 1059 -19.22 11.71 13.27
N GLY A 1060 -19.74 12.78 12.66
CA GLY A 1060 -21.15 12.89 12.26
C GLY A 1060 -21.65 14.32 12.32
N PHE A 1061 -22.65 14.64 11.51
CA PHE A 1061 -23.18 16.00 11.38
C PHE A 1061 -24.63 15.98 10.88
N GLY A 1062 -25.31 17.14 10.94
CA GLY A 1062 -26.67 17.26 10.42
C GLY A 1062 -27.36 18.59 10.74
N VAL A 1063 -28.65 18.64 10.46
CA VAL A 1063 -29.52 19.80 10.72
C VAL A 1063 -30.53 19.47 11.79
N GLN A 1064 -30.61 20.33 12.82
CA GLN A 1064 -31.67 20.32 13.82
C GLN A 1064 -32.64 21.48 13.52
N PHE A 1065 -33.84 21.15 13.05
CA PHE A 1065 -34.97 22.08 12.97
C PHE A 1065 -35.64 22.18 14.35
N THR A 1066 -35.93 23.39 14.81
CA THR A 1066 -36.48 23.65 16.15
C THR A 1066 -37.71 24.56 16.14
N GLU A 1067 -38.56 24.40 17.16
CA GLU A 1067 -39.88 25.06 17.29
C GLU A 1067 -40.80 24.90 16.04
N PRO A 1068 -40.94 23.70 15.44
CA PRO A 1068 -41.70 23.51 14.20
C PRO A 1068 -43.21 23.77 14.39
N THR A 1069 -43.85 24.32 13.35
CA THR A 1069 -45.29 24.55 13.36
C THR A 1069 -46.07 23.25 13.22
N ASN A 1070 -46.65 22.76 14.31
CA ASN A 1070 -47.52 21.58 14.30
C ASN A 1070 -48.84 21.87 13.55
N THR A 1071 -49.03 21.24 12.39
CA THR A 1071 -50.23 21.37 11.53
C THR A 1071 -51.04 20.06 11.46
N ALA A 1072 -52.25 20.13 10.90
CA ALA A 1072 -53.17 18.99 10.77
C ALA A 1072 -52.86 18.07 9.56
N THR A 1073 -51.64 18.16 9.06
CA THR A 1073 -51.05 17.40 7.96
C THR A 1073 -49.62 17.02 8.35
N PRO A 1074 -49.01 16.00 7.72
CA PRO A 1074 -47.58 15.75 7.87
C PRO A 1074 -46.77 17.00 7.52
N ALA A 1075 -45.75 17.28 8.34
CA ALA A 1075 -44.75 18.30 8.08
C ALA A 1075 -43.56 17.64 7.36
N SER A 1076 -42.98 18.37 6.40
CA SER A 1076 -41.78 17.94 5.68
C SER A 1076 -40.63 18.90 5.97
N PHE A 1077 -39.46 18.35 6.19
CA PHE A 1077 -38.19 19.05 6.41
C PHE A 1077 -37.20 18.55 5.38
N TYR A 1078 -36.36 19.43 4.86
CA TYR A 1078 -35.50 19.18 3.71
C TYR A 1078 -34.10 19.73 3.95
N ILE A 1079 -33.09 19.03 3.47
CA ILE A 1079 -31.72 19.54 3.34
C ILE A 1079 -31.19 19.26 1.92
N ASP A 1080 -30.30 20.13 1.45
CA ASP A 1080 -29.73 20.05 0.11
C ASP A 1080 -28.34 20.73 0.06
N ALA A 1081 -27.55 20.40 -0.95
CA ALA A 1081 -26.24 20.98 -1.26
C ALA A 1081 -25.28 21.02 -0.05
N VAL A 1082 -24.99 19.85 0.52
CA VAL A 1082 -24.01 19.68 1.60
C VAL A 1082 -22.61 19.85 1.03
N THR A 1083 -21.91 20.90 1.43
CA THR A 1083 -20.58 21.26 0.94
C THR A 1083 -19.59 21.48 2.06
N PHE A 1084 -18.35 21.08 1.80
CA PHE A 1084 -17.18 21.50 2.55
C PHE A 1084 -16.46 22.60 1.76
N GLU A 1085 -16.14 23.72 2.41
CA GLU A 1085 -15.57 24.92 1.81
C GLU A 1085 -14.16 25.20 2.35
N ALA A 1086 -13.27 25.66 1.47
CA ALA A 1086 -11.91 26.08 1.80
C ALA A 1086 -11.88 27.39 2.62
N ALA A 1087 -10.71 27.75 3.13
CA ALA A 1087 -10.50 29.06 3.75
C ALA A 1087 -10.70 30.20 2.72
N PRO A 1088 -11.37 31.33 3.06
CA PRO A 1088 -11.59 32.43 2.11
C PRO A 1088 -10.33 33.22 1.72
N GLY A 1089 -9.51 32.66 0.83
CA GLY A 1089 -8.30 33.33 0.31
C GLY A 1089 -7.41 32.50 -0.61
N ASP A 1090 -7.56 31.17 -0.61
CA ASP A 1090 -6.78 30.22 -1.42
C ASP A 1090 -7.43 29.95 -2.80
#